data_AF-A0A401LYK2-F1
#
_entry.id   AF-A0A401LYK2-F1
#
_cell.length_a   1.000
_cell.length_b   1.000
_cell.length_c   1.000
_cell.angle_alpha   90.00
_cell.angle_beta   90.00
_cell.angle_gamma   90.00
#
_symmetry.space_group_name_H-M   'P 1'
#
loop_
_entity.id
_entity.type
_entity.pdbx_description
1 polymer ?
#
loop_
_entity_poly.entity_id
_entity_poly.type
_entity_poly.pdbx_seq_one_letter_code
_entity_poly.pdbx_strand_id
1 'polypeptide(L)'
;MEKIMRIGWIGMIMLLCLGCISGIHAQTFDKLWKQVEQAEKKSLPETVIKLTDEIYRKGEMEKNSPQMLKAYMWRMKYRERITPDSFYVSLKGLEEWVKHTDKPMDRAILHSLLAGIYADYAARNQWSLRQQTDIVGVVSADMLNWTANIFVDTIQTHIRKAMSDSVLLLKTSSRTYIPFIELGETSEYYHHDMYHLLASRSIEALLRVQYLDKQKNVKQHISSLYDNMLSAYREKGDEESYVLTSLNFLKWKYESNYSFYPVVDRAAPYVLAEDPYMIDLNKLAADYKTLDICAEVLLAKANLILERQQPLAALQTCEEAIRLYPDYRRINALKNLREEILAPFLSVSTVKTAFPEQEMKIKVSHKNLDGFTIRIYREKKFVSEQHYSVIRPENYQSQDTTFTFKAPGVGKYVMRIVPDVRAKKEIEKEFNVTHFYVLTSELPKEQYEVITLDARTGHPISNAQVTLYNNKDVALQVFTTNEEGKAIFPWKSEYSYLIATKGEDTFMEKKDIRNGFFRSPVMNDTMEKVILLTDRSLYRPGQTVYVKGIAYASKLGTAYVLSDKEYTVSLQDNNNQEVGKRTLRTNEFGSFTTSFTLPLACLNGDFRLITPVGETSIRVEEYTRPTFDITFEKQEGDYHWETKQR
;
A
#
# COMPACT_ATOMS: atom_id res chain seq x y z
N MET A 1 -11.97 -66.49 68.81
CA MET A 1 -11.30 -65.30 68.27
C MET A 1 -11.36 -65.32 66.74
N GLU A 2 -12.53 -65.11 66.14
CA GLU A 2 -12.64 -64.98 64.67
C GLU A 2 -13.96 -64.35 64.19
N LYS A 3 -14.65 -63.60 65.07
CA LYS A 3 -15.94 -62.96 64.76
C LYS A 3 -16.08 -61.50 65.20
N ILE A 4 -14.99 -60.85 65.62
CA ILE A 4 -14.96 -59.42 65.99
C ILE A 4 -14.13 -58.57 65.01
N MET A 5 -13.62 -59.18 63.93
CA MET A 5 -12.72 -58.51 62.97
C MET A 5 -13.33 -58.33 61.57
N ARG A 6 -14.67 -58.31 61.46
CA ARG A 6 -15.38 -58.09 60.17
C ARG A 6 -16.39 -56.93 60.17
N ILE A 7 -16.59 -56.25 61.30
CA ILE A 7 -17.55 -55.12 61.40
C ILE A 7 -16.83 -53.75 61.35
N GLY A 8 -15.52 -53.70 61.61
CA GLY A 8 -14.72 -52.48 61.43
C GLY A 8 -14.33 -52.15 59.98
N TRP A 9 -14.45 -53.10 59.05
CA TRP A 9 -14.02 -52.92 57.65
C TRP A 9 -15.14 -52.47 56.71
N ILE A 10 -16.41 -52.64 57.08
CA ILE A 10 -17.55 -52.23 56.23
C ILE A 10 -17.95 -50.78 56.53
N GLY A 11 -17.81 -50.31 57.78
CA GLY A 11 -18.03 -48.90 58.13
C GLY A 11 -16.91 -47.96 57.65
N MET A 12 -15.69 -48.46 57.50
CA MET A 12 -14.54 -47.64 57.04
C MET A 12 -14.46 -47.52 55.52
N ILE A 13 -15.02 -48.47 54.76
CA ILE A 13 -15.12 -48.36 53.28
C ILE A 13 -16.29 -47.47 52.85
N MET A 14 -17.37 -47.38 53.63
CA MET A 14 -18.49 -46.49 53.32
C MET A 14 -18.24 -45.01 53.69
N LEU A 15 -17.30 -44.74 54.62
CA LEU A 15 -16.85 -43.38 54.96
C LEU A 15 -15.63 -42.90 54.16
N LEU A 16 -14.95 -43.78 53.42
CA LEU A 16 -13.88 -43.42 52.47
C LEU A 16 -14.38 -43.17 51.02
N CYS A 17 -15.64 -43.49 50.71
CA CYS A 17 -16.28 -43.12 49.44
C CYS A 17 -16.96 -41.73 49.43
N LEU A 18 -16.93 -41.00 50.56
CA LEU A 18 -17.44 -39.62 50.66
C LEU A 18 -16.31 -38.57 50.81
N GLY A 19 -15.04 -38.99 50.73
CA GLY A 19 -13.86 -38.14 50.99
C GLY A 19 -13.06 -37.68 49.76
N CYS A 20 -13.49 -37.99 48.54
CA CYS A 20 -12.81 -37.58 47.30
C CYS A 20 -13.78 -36.87 46.34
N ILE A 21 -14.53 -35.89 46.83
CA ILE A 21 -14.95 -34.76 45.99
C ILE A 21 -13.99 -33.62 46.33
N SER A 22 -12.73 -33.77 45.92
CA SER A 22 -11.90 -32.59 45.69
C SER A 22 -12.65 -31.76 44.64
N GLY A 23 -13.24 -30.65 45.10
CA GLY A 23 -14.08 -29.81 44.27
C GLY A 23 -13.36 -29.48 42.96
N ILE A 24 -13.84 -30.08 41.86
CA ILE A 24 -13.60 -29.57 40.53
C ILE A 24 -14.33 -28.22 40.53
N HIS A 25 -13.65 -27.16 40.97
CA HIS A 25 -14.05 -25.81 40.60
C HIS A 25 -13.91 -25.74 39.09
N ALA A 26 -14.99 -26.00 38.36
CA ALA A 26 -15.04 -25.82 36.92
C ALA A 26 -14.59 -24.39 36.63
N GLN A 27 -13.44 -24.22 35.97
CA GLN A 27 -12.97 -22.89 35.63
C GLN A 27 -13.99 -22.23 34.70
N THR A 28 -14.43 -21.02 35.07
CA THR A 28 -15.33 -20.20 34.23
C THR A 28 -14.60 -19.73 32.97
N PHE A 29 -15.33 -19.55 31.86
CA PHE A 29 -14.74 -19.00 30.63
C PHE A 29 -14.01 -17.67 30.86
N ASP A 30 -14.54 -16.77 31.70
CA ASP A 30 -13.91 -15.48 32.01
C ASP A 30 -12.53 -15.63 32.65
N LYS A 31 -12.38 -16.63 33.54
CA LYS A 31 -11.10 -16.93 34.18
C LYS A 31 -10.09 -17.47 33.16
N LEU A 32 -10.53 -18.31 32.23
CA LEU A 32 -9.67 -18.84 31.16
C LEU A 32 -9.27 -17.73 30.18
N TRP A 33 -10.18 -16.86 29.76
CA TRP A 33 -9.86 -15.72 28.89
C TRP A 33 -8.93 -14.71 29.56
N LYS A 34 -9.07 -14.44 30.86
CA LYS A 34 -8.09 -13.64 31.61
C LYS A 34 -6.69 -14.27 31.60
N GLN A 35 -6.59 -15.60 31.67
CA GLN A 35 -5.30 -16.29 31.54
C GLN A 35 -4.75 -16.18 30.11
N VAL A 36 -5.60 -16.27 29.09
CA VAL A 36 -5.21 -16.02 27.69
C VAL A 36 -4.64 -14.61 27.56
N GLU A 37 -5.36 -13.57 27.98
CA GLU A 37 -4.90 -12.18 27.92
C GLU A 37 -3.56 -11.97 28.66
N GLN A 38 -3.37 -12.61 29.82
CA GLN A 38 -2.09 -12.57 30.53
C GLN A 38 -0.96 -13.25 29.76
N ALA A 39 -1.22 -14.37 29.11
CA ALA A 39 -0.25 -15.06 28.26
C ALA A 39 0.08 -14.24 27.00
N GLU A 40 -0.90 -13.56 26.40
CA GLU A 40 -0.69 -12.64 25.28
C GLU A 40 0.21 -11.47 25.68
N LYS A 41 -0.07 -10.82 26.82
CA LYS A 41 0.76 -9.73 27.37
C LYS A 41 2.20 -10.16 27.68
N LYS A 42 2.40 -11.43 28.03
CA LYS A 42 3.73 -12.02 28.28
C LYS A 42 4.38 -12.61 27.02
N SER A 43 3.76 -12.48 25.84
CA SER A 43 4.25 -13.03 24.58
C SER A 43 4.48 -14.54 24.62
N LEU A 44 3.57 -15.30 25.25
CA LEU A 44 3.66 -16.77 25.38
C LEU A 44 2.70 -17.50 24.42
N PRO A 45 3.03 -17.66 23.13
CA PRO A 45 2.11 -18.21 22.12
C PRO A 45 1.68 -19.65 22.40
N GLU A 46 2.59 -20.52 22.86
CA GLU A 46 2.24 -21.91 23.18
C GLU A 46 1.24 -22.01 24.35
N THR A 47 1.38 -21.12 25.34
CA THR A 47 0.45 -21.04 26.46
C THR A 47 -0.92 -20.58 25.98
N VAL A 48 -0.98 -19.59 25.07
CA VAL A 48 -2.25 -19.16 24.45
C VAL A 48 -2.90 -20.31 23.69
N ILE A 49 -2.14 -21.07 22.90
CA ILE A 49 -2.65 -22.25 22.18
C ILE A 49 -3.23 -23.27 23.15
N LYS A 50 -2.51 -23.63 24.22
CA LYS A 50 -2.99 -24.59 25.24
C LYS A 50 -4.28 -24.12 25.93
N LEU A 51 -4.33 -22.86 26.35
CA LEU A 51 -5.51 -22.29 27.03
C LEU A 51 -6.72 -22.19 26.09
N THR A 52 -6.51 -21.84 24.83
CA THR A 52 -7.59 -21.78 23.84
C THR A 52 -8.06 -23.17 23.43
N ASP A 53 -7.18 -24.18 23.40
CA ASP A 53 -7.58 -25.58 23.28
C ASP A 53 -8.47 -26.03 24.46
N GLU A 54 -8.15 -25.62 25.69
CA GLU A 54 -8.99 -25.89 26.87
C GLU A 54 -10.36 -25.20 26.77
N ILE A 55 -10.40 -23.93 26.38
CA ILE A 55 -11.64 -23.18 26.18
C ILE A 55 -12.50 -23.83 25.08
N TYR A 56 -11.89 -24.28 23.98
CA TYR A 56 -12.59 -24.95 22.90
C TYR A 56 -13.26 -26.24 23.38
N ARG A 57 -12.51 -27.10 24.09
CA ARG A 57 -13.04 -28.37 24.64
C ARG A 57 -14.16 -28.14 25.65
N LYS A 58 -14.01 -27.15 26.53
CA LYS A 58 -15.07 -26.76 27.46
C LYS A 58 -16.31 -26.25 26.71
N GLY A 59 -16.10 -25.42 25.68
CA GLY A 59 -17.16 -24.94 24.80
C GLY A 59 -17.92 -26.08 24.10
N GLU A 60 -17.21 -27.10 23.64
CA GLU A 60 -17.82 -28.30 23.05
C GLU A 60 -18.67 -29.09 24.06
N MET A 61 -18.13 -29.35 25.26
CA MET A 61 -18.84 -30.03 26.34
C MET A 61 -20.11 -29.28 26.78
N GLU A 62 -20.04 -27.95 26.83
CA GLU A 62 -21.15 -27.07 27.23
C GLU A 62 -22.01 -26.61 26.04
N LYS A 63 -21.73 -27.09 24.82
CA LYS A 63 -22.39 -26.70 23.56
C LYS A 63 -22.43 -25.18 23.31
N ASN A 64 -21.41 -24.46 23.78
CA ASN A 64 -21.26 -23.01 23.71
C ASN A 64 -20.47 -22.59 22.46
N SER A 65 -21.20 -22.46 21.34
CA SER A 65 -20.61 -22.10 20.03
C SER A 65 -19.82 -20.79 20.02
N PRO A 66 -20.27 -19.70 20.69
CA PRO A 66 -19.50 -18.46 20.76
C PRO A 66 -18.09 -18.67 21.35
N GLN A 67 -17.99 -19.43 22.43
CA GLN A 67 -16.68 -19.73 23.04
C GLN A 67 -15.83 -20.62 22.14
N MET A 68 -16.43 -21.62 21.50
CA MET A 68 -15.74 -22.49 20.53
C MET A 68 -15.16 -21.70 19.36
N LEU A 69 -15.96 -20.82 18.74
CA LEU A 69 -15.54 -20.02 17.58
C LEU A 69 -14.37 -19.09 17.95
N LYS A 70 -14.48 -18.37 19.08
CA LYS A 70 -13.41 -17.49 19.56
C LYS A 70 -12.12 -18.25 19.86
N ALA A 71 -12.24 -19.35 20.60
CA ALA A 71 -11.10 -20.20 20.92
C ALA A 71 -10.41 -20.75 19.67
N TYR A 72 -11.20 -21.20 18.69
CA TYR A 72 -10.66 -21.71 17.43
C TYR A 72 -9.87 -20.64 16.68
N MET A 73 -10.44 -19.44 16.51
CA MET A 73 -9.79 -18.35 15.78
C MET A 73 -8.51 -17.85 16.47
N TRP A 74 -8.52 -17.76 17.80
CA TRP A 74 -7.29 -17.42 18.55
C TRP A 74 -6.24 -18.52 18.37
N ARG A 75 -6.62 -19.78 18.53
CA ARG A 75 -5.71 -20.91 18.34
C ARG A 75 -5.07 -20.91 16.95
N MET A 76 -5.87 -20.70 15.90
CA MET A 76 -5.41 -20.59 14.51
C MET A 76 -4.38 -19.46 14.36
N LYS A 77 -4.71 -18.24 14.82
CA LYS A 77 -3.81 -17.07 14.78
C LYS A 77 -2.45 -17.34 15.43
N TYR A 78 -2.43 -17.95 16.62
CA TYR A 78 -1.18 -18.19 17.34
C TYR A 78 -0.38 -19.38 16.80
N ARG A 79 -1.04 -20.41 16.25
CA ARG A 79 -0.35 -21.50 15.55
C ARG A 79 0.34 -20.99 14.29
N GLU A 80 -0.33 -20.17 13.48
CA GLU A 80 0.25 -19.57 12.26
C GLU A 80 1.49 -18.72 12.59
N ARG A 81 1.48 -18.01 13.73
CA ARG A 81 2.63 -17.21 14.19
C ARG A 81 3.85 -18.06 14.56
N ILE A 82 3.66 -19.28 15.07
CA ILE A 82 4.78 -20.19 15.39
C ILE A 82 5.22 -20.95 14.13
N THR A 83 4.27 -21.47 13.37
CA THR A 83 4.50 -22.31 12.19
C THR A 83 3.52 -21.91 11.09
N PRO A 84 3.97 -21.18 10.05
CA PRO A 84 3.09 -20.68 8.99
C PRO A 84 2.24 -21.79 8.32
N ASP A 85 2.81 -22.97 8.08
CA ASP A 85 2.11 -24.12 7.46
C ASP A 85 0.91 -24.63 8.27
N SER A 86 0.83 -24.30 9.57
CA SER A 86 -0.32 -24.65 10.40
C SER A 86 -1.61 -23.92 10.00
N PHE A 87 -1.50 -22.87 9.17
CA PHE A 87 -2.62 -22.20 8.53
C PHE A 87 -3.50 -23.21 7.76
N TYR A 88 -2.90 -24.03 6.90
CA TYR A 88 -3.64 -24.99 6.06
C TYR A 88 -4.35 -26.06 6.88
N VAL A 89 -3.70 -26.52 7.96
CA VAL A 89 -4.30 -27.49 8.89
C VAL A 89 -5.51 -26.89 9.61
N SER A 90 -5.40 -25.63 10.05
CA SER A 90 -6.49 -24.93 10.74
C SER A 90 -7.63 -24.59 9.78
N LEU A 91 -7.33 -24.19 8.54
CA LEU A 91 -8.34 -23.95 7.52
C LEU A 91 -9.15 -25.22 7.20
N LYS A 92 -8.46 -26.35 6.99
CA LYS A 92 -9.12 -27.64 6.77
C LYS A 92 -10.02 -28.04 7.95
N GLY A 93 -9.63 -27.70 9.18
CA GLY A 93 -10.47 -27.93 10.35
C GLY A 93 -11.75 -27.07 10.37
N LEU A 94 -11.72 -25.83 9.88
CA LEU A 94 -12.93 -25.00 9.69
C LEU A 94 -13.83 -25.54 8.57
N GLU A 95 -13.23 -25.96 7.45
CA GLU A 95 -13.95 -26.62 6.34
C GLU A 95 -14.65 -27.90 6.79
N GLU A 96 -14.07 -28.63 7.73
CA GLU A 96 -14.67 -29.84 8.27
C GLU A 96 -15.76 -29.52 9.30
N TRP A 97 -15.55 -28.52 10.16
CA TRP A 97 -16.55 -28.08 11.12
C TRP A 97 -17.83 -27.61 10.44
N VAL A 98 -17.72 -26.85 9.34
CA VAL A 98 -18.92 -26.35 8.64
C VAL A 98 -19.76 -27.47 8.03
N LYS A 99 -19.16 -28.62 7.68
CA LYS A 99 -19.89 -29.79 7.17
C LYS A 99 -20.64 -30.56 8.27
N HIS A 100 -20.10 -30.57 9.49
CA HIS A 100 -20.59 -31.40 10.59
C HIS A 100 -21.49 -30.65 11.58
N THR A 101 -21.55 -29.32 11.51
CA THR A 101 -22.40 -28.56 12.42
C THR A 101 -23.88 -28.68 12.03
N ASP A 102 -24.69 -29.10 13.00
CA ASP A 102 -26.16 -29.15 12.88
C ASP A 102 -26.82 -27.80 13.17
N LYS A 103 -26.08 -26.84 13.73
CA LYS A 103 -26.60 -25.51 14.08
C LYS A 103 -26.55 -24.60 12.84
N PRO A 104 -27.70 -24.16 12.29
CA PRO A 104 -27.72 -23.35 11.07
C PRO A 104 -26.98 -22.01 11.22
N MET A 105 -27.07 -21.37 12.38
CA MET A 105 -26.37 -20.12 12.66
C MET A 105 -24.85 -20.29 12.72
N ASP A 106 -24.35 -21.35 13.35
CA ASP A 106 -22.91 -21.67 13.34
C ASP A 106 -22.43 -21.93 11.92
N ARG A 107 -23.22 -22.64 11.12
CA ARG A 107 -22.91 -22.91 9.70
C ARG A 107 -22.78 -21.62 8.91
N ALA A 108 -23.70 -20.67 9.10
CA ALA A 108 -23.66 -19.36 8.44
C ALA A 108 -22.40 -18.57 8.81
N ILE A 109 -22.07 -18.52 10.11
CA ILE A 109 -20.86 -17.85 10.62
C ILE A 109 -19.60 -18.50 10.06
N LEU A 110 -19.50 -19.84 10.08
CA LEU A 110 -18.35 -20.57 9.56
C LEU A 110 -18.15 -20.33 8.07
N HIS A 111 -19.22 -20.29 7.27
CA HIS A 111 -19.12 -19.91 5.85
C HIS A 111 -18.66 -18.47 5.66
N SER A 112 -19.11 -17.52 6.48
CA SER A 112 -18.61 -16.13 6.46
C SER A 112 -17.12 -16.03 6.85
N LEU A 113 -16.65 -16.87 7.78
CA LEU A 113 -15.24 -16.96 8.14
C LEU A 113 -14.41 -17.52 6.98
N LEU A 114 -14.84 -18.63 6.38
CA LEU A 114 -14.17 -19.24 5.23
C LEU A 114 -14.07 -18.26 4.05
N ALA A 115 -15.16 -17.56 3.71
CA ALA A 115 -15.14 -16.53 2.67
C ALA A 115 -14.07 -15.46 2.93
N GLY A 116 -14.00 -14.95 4.17
CA GLY A 116 -12.98 -13.96 4.56
C GLY A 116 -11.55 -14.50 4.51
N ILE A 117 -11.32 -15.72 5.00
CA ILE A 117 -9.98 -16.35 5.02
C ILE A 117 -9.47 -16.58 3.60
N TYR A 118 -10.30 -17.10 2.70
CA TYR A 118 -9.91 -17.28 1.30
C TYR A 118 -9.69 -15.93 0.60
N ALA A 119 -10.52 -14.91 0.88
CA ALA A 119 -10.33 -13.57 0.34
C ALA A 119 -9.00 -12.95 0.79
N ASP A 120 -8.65 -13.10 2.07
CA ASP A 120 -7.38 -12.62 2.62
C ASP A 120 -6.17 -13.33 2.00
N TYR A 121 -6.27 -14.64 1.81
CA TYR A 121 -5.23 -15.41 1.15
C TYR A 121 -5.05 -14.95 -0.31
N ALA A 122 -6.15 -14.83 -1.06
CA ALA A 122 -6.12 -14.40 -2.45
C ALA A 122 -5.58 -12.97 -2.60
N ALA A 123 -5.98 -12.04 -1.72
CA ALA A 123 -5.48 -10.67 -1.71
C ALA A 123 -3.98 -10.57 -1.40
N ARG A 124 -3.48 -11.38 -0.45
CA ARG A 124 -2.03 -11.47 -0.14
C ARG A 124 -1.22 -12.03 -1.32
N ASN A 125 -1.79 -12.96 -2.08
CA ASN A 125 -1.14 -13.63 -3.21
C ASN A 125 -1.51 -13.02 -4.58
N GLN A 126 -2.13 -11.83 -4.60
CA GLN A 126 -2.76 -11.28 -5.80
C GLN A 126 -1.80 -11.09 -6.98
N TRP A 127 -0.52 -10.77 -6.71
CA TRP A 127 0.46 -10.52 -7.78
C TRP A 127 0.74 -11.80 -8.58
N SER A 128 0.87 -12.94 -7.88
CA SER A 128 1.04 -14.25 -8.51
C SER A 128 -0.24 -14.70 -9.23
N LEU A 129 -1.38 -14.61 -8.54
CA LEU A 129 -2.68 -15.06 -9.07
C LEU A 129 -3.10 -14.31 -10.35
N ARG A 130 -2.71 -13.04 -10.51
CA ARG A 130 -3.00 -12.26 -11.74
C ARG A 130 -2.24 -12.74 -12.97
N GLN A 131 -1.08 -13.37 -12.78
CA GLN A 131 -0.23 -13.84 -13.88
C GLN A 131 -0.65 -15.22 -14.40
N GLN A 132 -1.45 -15.95 -13.60
CA GLN A 132 -1.93 -17.26 -13.98
C GLN A 132 -3.12 -17.18 -14.94
N THR A 133 -3.20 -18.16 -15.86
CA THR A 133 -4.37 -18.38 -16.69
C THR A 133 -5.46 -19.08 -15.90
N ASP A 134 -6.71 -18.77 -16.20
CA ASP A 134 -7.84 -19.35 -15.49
C ASP A 134 -7.93 -20.86 -15.76
N ILE A 135 -8.06 -21.67 -14.70
CA ILE A 135 -8.34 -23.10 -14.84
C ILE A 135 -9.85 -23.30 -15.07
N VAL A 136 -10.18 -24.06 -16.11
CA VAL A 136 -11.55 -24.49 -16.44
C VAL A 136 -11.60 -26.01 -16.37
N GLY A 137 -12.40 -26.59 -15.47
CA GLY A 137 -12.53 -28.04 -15.31
C GLY A 137 -12.25 -28.52 -13.88
N VAL A 138 -11.40 -29.55 -13.74
CA VAL A 138 -11.14 -30.19 -12.45
C VAL A 138 -10.39 -29.23 -11.52
N VAL A 139 -11.05 -28.86 -10.42
CA VAL A 139 -10.47 -28.02 -9.36
C VAL A 139 -9.66 -28.91 -8.42
N SER A 140 -8.40 -28.56 -8.20
CA SER A 140 -7.54 -29.27 -7.24
C SER A 140 -8.13 -29.20 -5.82
N ALA A 141 -7.99 -30.26 -5.04
CA ALA A 141 -8.33 -30.25 -3.62
C ALA A 141 -7.35 -29.38 -2.80
N ASP A 142 -6.17 -29.10 -3.34
CA ASP A 142 -5.16 -28.27 -2.70
C ASP A 142 -5.23 -26.83 -3.25
N MET A 143 -5.57 -25.90 -2.35
CA MET A 143 -5.72 -24.47 -2.64
C MET A 143 -4.43 -23.79 -3.13
N LEU A 144 -3.26 -24.39 -2.90
CA LEU A 144 -1.99 -23.90 -3.44
C LEU A 144 -1.96 -23.92 -4.97
N ASN A 145 -2.78 -24.78 -5.58
CA ASN A 145 -2.89 -24.94 -7.03
C ASN A 145 -4.09 -24.20 -7.62
N TRP A 146 -4.75 -23.34 -6.84
CA TRP A 146 -5.91 -22.59 -7.31
C TRP A 146 -5.52 -21.32 -8.06
N THR A 147 -6.25 -21.04 -9.13
CA THR A 147 -6.16 -19.80 -9.89
C THR A 147 -7.13 -18.75 -9.36
N ALA A 148 -6.96 -17.50 -9.80
CA ALA A 148 -7.79 -16.37 -9.36
C ALA A 148 -9.31 -16.63 -9.48
N ASN A 149 -9.75 -17.22 -10.59
CA ASN A 149 -11.17 -17.54 -10.80
C ASN A 149 -11.72 -18.57 -9.81
N ILE A 150 -10.92 -19.56 -9.40
CA ILE A 150 -11.33 -20.57 -8.41
C ILE A 150 -11.50 -19.94 -7.03
N PHE A 151 -10.56 -19.07 -6.62
CA PHE A 151 -10.69 -18.33 -5.38
C PHE A 151 -11.95 -17.46 -5.37
N VAL A 152 -12.17 -16.69 -6.45
CA VAL A 152 -13.33 -15.81 -6.58
C VAL A 152 -14.64 -16.62 -6.53
N ASP A 153 -14.74 -17.76 -7.21
CA ASP A 153 -15.94 -18.59 -7.18
C ASP A 153 -16.18 -19.24 -5.80
N THR A 154 -15.11 -19.72 -5.16
CA THR A 154 -15.17 -20.33 -3.83
C THR A 154 -15.64 -19.33 -2.78
N ILE A 155 -15.10 -18.11 -2.80
CA ILE A 155 -15.50 -17.02 -1.90
C ILE A 155 -16.98 -16.70 -2.11
N GLN A 156 -17.42 -16.53 -3.36
CA GLN A 156 -18.83 -16.25 -3.65
C GLN A 156 -19.75 -17.39 -3.22
N THR A 157 -19.33 -18.64 -3.38
CA THR A 157 -20.08 -19.81 -2.93
C THR A 157 -20.25 -19.83 -1.41
N HIS A 158 -19.18 -19.54 -0.66
CA HIS A 158 -19.27 -19.43 0.79
C HIS A 158 -20.18 -18.28 1.22
N ILE A 159 -20.11 -17.13 0.54
CA ILE A 159 -21.01 -16.00 0.80
C ILE A 159 -22.48 -16.38 0.59
N ARG A 160 -22.82 -17.02 -0.53
CA ARG A 160 -24.19 -17.48 -0.80
C ARG A 160 -24.69 -18.45 0.28
N LYS A 161 -23.83 -19.36 0.76
CA LYS A 161 -24.18 -20.27 1.85
C LYS A 161 -24.34 -19.55 3.20
N ALA A 162 -23.46 -18.59 3.50
CA ALA A 162 -23.54 -17.77 4.71
C ALA A 162 -24.84 -16.96 4.76
N MET A 163 -25.33 -16.49 3.61
CA MET A 163 -26.52 -15.65 3.47
C MET A 163 -27.80 -16.42 3.08
N SER A 164 -27.78 -17.76 3.15
CA SER A 164 -28.87 -18.60 2.60
C SER A 164 -30.18 -18.53 3.38
N ASP A 165 -30.13 -18.33 4.70
CA ASP A 165 -31.32 -18.23 5.58
C ASP A 165 -31.47 -16.80 6.12
N SER A 166 -31.83 -15.86 5.22
CA SER A 166 -31.99 -14.44 5.57
C SER A 166 -32.97 -14.21 6.73
N VAL A 167 -34.02 -15.02 6.85
CA VAL A 167 -35.03 -14.89 7.92
C VAL A 167 -34.43 -15.23 9.28
N LEU A 168 -33.66 -16.32 9.38
CA LEU A 168 -32.95 -16.67 10.60
C LEU A 168 -31.93 -15.58 10.98
N LEU A 169 -31.17 -15.07 10.01
CA LEU A 169 -30.15 -14.06 10.24
C LEU A 169 -30.75 -12.75 10.76
N LEU A 170 -31.86 -12.28 10.18
CA LEU A 170 -32.57 -11.07 10.61
C LEU A 170 -33.18 -11.20 12.01
N LYS A 171 -33.63 -12.40 12.39
CA LYS A 171 -34.22 -12.66 13.71
C LYS A 171 -33.19 -12.90 14.81
N THR A 172 -31.94 -13.18 14.46
CA THR A 172 -30.90 -13.53 15.44
C THR A 172 -30.05 -12.31 15.75
N SER A 173 -30.04 -11.87 17.01
CA SER A 173 -29.11 -10.85 17.45
C SER A 173 -27.69 -11.40 17.53
N SER A 174 -26.73 -10.72 16.90
CA SER A 174 -25.30 -10.98 16.99
C SER A 174 -24.75 -10.92 18.43
N ARG A 175 -25.47 -10.26 19.37
CA ARG A 175 -25.15 -10.26 20.81
C ARG A 175 -25.10 -11.67 21.41
N THR A 176 -25.88 -12.61 20.84
CA THR A 176 -25.90 -14.02 21.28
C THR A 176 -24.57 -14.75 21.04
N TYR A 177 -23.69 -14.18 20.23
CA TYR A 177 -22.36 -14.71 19.94
C TYR A 177 -21.21 -13.94 20.63
N ILE A 178 -21.50 -13.12 21.62
CA ILE A 178 -20.46 -12.63 22.55
C ILE A 178 -19.93 -13.84 23.35
N PRO A 179 -18.60 -14.00 23.52
CA PRO A 179 -17.55 -13.00 23.29
C PRO A 179 -16.83 -13.09 21.95
N PHE A 180 -17.32 -13.91 21.00
CA PHE A 180 -16.72 -14.04 19.67
C PHE A 180 -16.97 -12.81 18.81
N ILE A 181 -18.20 -12.29 18.85
CA ILE A 181 -18.56 -11.06 18.15
C ILE A 181 -18.24 -9.84 19.01
N GLU A 182 -17.67 -8.84 18.37
CA GLU A 182 -17.45 -7.51 18.92
C GLU A 182 -18.49 -6.55 18.33
N LEU A 183 -19.19 -5.80 19.19
CA LEU A 183 -20.22 -4.87 18.76
C LEU A 183 -19.59 -3.52 18.42
N GLY A 184 -19.85 -3.03 17.21
CA GLY A 184 -19.51 -1.64 16.84
C GLY A 184 -20.59 -0.66 17.30
N GLU A 185 -20.21 0.59 17.57
CA GLU A 185 -21.14 1.64 18.02
C GLU A 185 -22.29 1.89 17.02
N THR A 186 -22.04 1.68 15.72
CA THR A 186 -23.05 1.83 14.65
C THR A 186 -23.94 0.60 14.46
N SER A 187 -23.58 -0.54 15.04
CA SER A 187 -24.35 -1.78 14.88
C SER A 187 -25.73 -1.73 15.55
N GLU A 188 -25.96 -0.79 16.46
CA GLU A 188 -27.26 -0.58 17.10
C GLU A 188 -28.35 -0.11 16.15
N TYR A 189 -27.99 0.65 15.10
CA TYR A 189 -28.93 1.08 14.07
C TYR A 189 -29.49 -0.09 13.29
N TYR A 190 -28.74 -1.19 13.22
CA TYR A 190 -29.14 -2.46 12.63
C TYR A 190 -29.67 -3.45 13.68
N HIS A 191 -30.02 -2.96 14.87
CA HIS A 191 -30.46 -3.76 16.02
C HIS A 191 -29.53 -4.93 16.38
N HIS A 192 -28.25 -4.81 16.02
CA HIS A 192 -27.25 -5.85 16.12
C HIS A 192 -27.70 -7.17 15.45
N ASP A 193 -28.48 -7.16 14.38
CA ASP A 193 -28.89 -8.39 13.72
C ASP A 193 -27.69 -9.09 13.03
N MET A 194 -27.78 -10.42 12.90
CA MET A 194 -26.71 -11.20 12.26
C MET A 194 -26.66 -10.97 10.75
N TYR A 195 -27.78 -10.57 10.15
CA TYR A 195 -27.88 -10.36 8.72
C TYR A 195 -26.97 -9.21 8.26
N HIS A 196 -27.02 -8.06 8.92
CA HIS A 196 -26.12 -6.94 8.70
C HIS A 196 -24.67 -7.37 8.82
N LEU A 197 -24.31 -8.03 9.94
CA LEU A 197 -22.93 -8.43 10.19
C LEU A 197 -22.37 -9.34 9.09
N LEU A 198 -23.11 -10.40 8.72
CA LEU A 198 -22.64 -11.36 7.71
C LEU A 198 -22.66 -10.77 6.31
N ALA A 199 -23.63 -9.89 5.99
CA ALA A 199 -23.66 -9.17 4.72
C ALA A 199 -22.48 -8.20 4.59
N SER A 200 -22.18 -7.40 5.62
CA SER A 200 -21.03 -6.50 5.64
C SER A 200 -19.71 -7.25 5.50
N ARG A 201 -19.54 -8.38 6.20
CA ARG A 201 -18.35 -9.24 6.05
C ARG A 201 -18.22 -9.82 4.64
N SER A 202 -19.35 -10.16 4.03
CA SER A 202 -19.41 -10.69 2.66
C SER A 202 -19.02 -9.63 1.63
N ILE A 203 -19.52 -8.39 1.79
CA ILE A 203 -19.12 -7.24 0.97
C ILE A 203 -17.61 -6.97 1.12
N GLU A 204 -17.08 -7.00 2.35
CA GLU A 204 -15.64 -6.81 2.60
C GLU A 204 -14.79 -7.89 1.91
N ALA A 205 -15.18 -9.17 2.03
CA ALA A 205 -14.48 -10.28 1.38
C ALA A 205 -14.47 -10.12 -0.16
N LEU A 206 -15.59 -9.68 -0.74
CA LEU A 206 -15.71 -9.43 -2.18
C LEU A 206 -14.84 -8.24 -2.63
N LEU A 207 -14.83 -7.14 -1.88
CA LEU A 207 -14.01 -5.96 -2.17
C LEU A 207 -12.52 -6.31 -2.20
N ARG A 208 -12.04 -7.16 -1.28
CA ARG A 208 -10.64 -7.62 -1.23
C ARG A 208 -10.18 -8.34 -2.50
N VAL A 209 -11.08 -9.02 -3.20
CA VAL A 209 -10.78 -9.81 -4.40
C VAL A 209 -11.33 -9.21 -5.70
N GLN A 210 -11.96 -8.03 -5.64
CA GLN A 210 -12.60 -7.39 -6.79
C GLN A 210 -11.67 -7.23 -7.99
N TYR A 211 -10.38 -6.97 -7.78
CA TYR A 211 -9.41 -6.80 -8.86
C TYR A 211 -8.91 -8.13 -9.48
N LEU A 212 -9.20 -9.27 -8.85
CA LEU A 212 -8.90 -10.60 -9.38
C LEU A 212 -9.99 -11.11 -10.32
N ASP A 213 -11.19 -10.52 -10.24
CA ASP A 213 -12.33 -10.92 -11.03
C ASP A 213 -12.35 -10.25 -12.41
N LYS A 214 -11.80 -10.97 -13.39
CA LYS A 214 -11.80 -10.56 -14.81
C LYS A 214 -13.20 -10.50 -15.42
N GLN A 215 -14.18 -11.22 -14.87
CA GLN A 215 -15.53 -11.36 -15.43
C GLN A 215 -16.54 -10.34 -14.87
N LYS A 216 -16.14 -9.51 -13.89
CA LYS A 216 -16.97 -8.48 -13.23
C LYS A 216 -18.20 -9.03 -12.47
N ASN A 217 -18.22 -10.31 -12.16
CA ASN A 217 -19.25 -10.98 -11.34
C ASN A 217 -19.26 -10.50 -9.88
N VAL A 218 -18.10 -10.12 -9.34
CA VAL A 218 -17.93 -9.62 -7.96
C VAL A 218 -18.68 -8.31 -7.74
N LYS A 219 -18.58 -7.36 -8.67
CA LYS A 219 -19.35 -6.09 -8.58
C LYS A 219 -20.85 -6.34 -8.58
N GLN A 220 -21.32 -7.26 -9.42
CA GLN A 220 -22.73 -7.64 -9.47
C GLN A 220 -23.18 -8.25 -8.13
N HIS A 221 -22.40 -9.17 -7.56
CA HIS A 221 -22.72 -9.79 -6.28
C HIS A 221 -22.74 -8.77 -5.12
N ILE A 222 -21.80 -7.80 -5.09
CA ILE A 222 -21.85 -6.72 -4.09
C ILE A 222 -23.14 -5.90 -4.26
N SER A 223 -23.53 -5.55 -5.49
CA SER A 223 -24.81 -4.85 -5.73
C SER A 223 -25.99 -5.66 -5.23
N SER A 224 -26.07 -6.96 -5.57
CA SER A 224 -27.15 -7.83 -5.10
C SER A 224 -27.22 -7.92 -3.57
N LEU A 225 -26.08 -7.94 -2.87
CA LEU A 225 -26.07 -7.95 -1.40
C LEU A 225 -26.67 -6.66 -0.84
N TYR A 226 -26.30 -5.50 -1.37
CA TYR A 226 -26.90 -4.23 -0.96
C TYR A 226 -28.39 -4.15 -1.29
N ASP A 227 -28.80 -4.55 -2.50
CA ASP A 227 -30.21 -4.56 -2.92
C ASP A 227 -31.06 -5.47 -2.01
N ASN A 228 -30.52 -6.63 -1.61
CA ASN A 228 -31.16 -7.53 -0.66
C ASN A 228 -31.27 -6.91 0.74
N MET A 229 -30.21 -6.26 1.23
CA MET A 229 -30.24 -5.55 2.52
C MET A 229 -31.28 -4.43 2.54
N LEU A 230 -31.32 -3.61 1.49
CA LEU A 230 -32.28 -2.53 1.35
C LEU A 230 -33.72 -3.04 1.31
N SER A 231 -33.95 -4.14 0.59
CA SER A 231 -35.27 -4.78 0.54
C SER A 231 -35.68 -5.31 1.91
N ALA A 232 -34.79 -6.01 2.62
CA ALA A 232 -35.05 -6.55 3.95
C ALA A 232 -35.40 -5.47 4.99
N TYR A 233 -34.63 -4.38 5.05
CA TYR A 233 -34.90 -3.31 6.01
C TYR A 233 -36.16 -2.51 5.65
N ARG A 234 -36.44 -2.33 4.36
CA ARG A 234 -37.69 -1.71 3.91
C ARG A 234 -38.90 -2.55 4.32
N GLU A 235 -38.87 -3.87 4.09
CA GLU A 235 -39.96 -4.78 4.47
C GLU A 235 -40.20 -4.81 5.99
N LYS A 236 -39.13 -4.68 6.78
CA LYS A 236 -39.18 -4.60 8.24
C LYS A 236 -39.72 -3.25 8.76
N GLY A 237 -39.76 -2.22 7.92
CA GLY A 237 -40.05 -0.84 8.34
C GLY A 237 -38.93 -0.21 9.16
N ASP A 238 -37.69 -0.68 8.96
CA ASP A 238 -36.50 -0.26 9.71
C ASP A 238 -35.79 0.86 8.94
N GLU A 239 -36.29 2.09 9.11
CA GLU A 239 -35.88 3.23 8.31
C GLU A 239 -34.42 3.66 8.59
N GLU A 240 -33.96 3.57 9.84
CA GLU A 240 -32.57 3.92 10.20
C GLU A 240 -31.56 2.98 9.54
N SER A 241 -31.79 1.66 9.61
CA SER A 241 -30.99 0.66 8.88
C SER A 241 -31.02 0.90 7.38
N TYR A 242 -32.20 1.24 6.84
CA TYR A 242 -32.37 1.50 5.42
C TYR A 242 -31.55 2.71 4.96
N VAL A 243 -31.59 3.83 5.70
CA VAL A 243 -30.83 5.05 5.37
C VAL A 243 -29.33 4.78 5.37
N LEU A 244 -28.79 4.13 6.41
CA LEU A 244 -27.36 3.85 6.48
C LEU A 244 -26.90 2.83 5.43
N THR A 245 -27.71 1.80 5.17
CA THR A 245 -27.42 0.86 4.08
C THR A 245 -27.42 1.57 2.73
N SER A 246 -28.39 2.47 2.50
CA SER A 246 -28.48 3.28 1.28
C SER A 246 -27.24 4.15 1.11
N LEU A 247 -26.83 4.84 2.17
CA LEU A 247 -25.63 5.67 2.16
C LEU A 247 -24.38 4.88 1.81
N ASN A 248 -24.18 3.70 2.42
CA ASN A 248 -23.06 2.82 2.11
C ASN A 248 -23.09 2.31 0.67
N PHE A 249 -24.28 1.95 0.17
CA PHE A 249 -24.45 1.48 -1.20
C PHE A 249 -24.15 2.57 -2.23
N LEU A 250 -24.66 3.79 -2.00
CA LEU A 250 -24.42 4.95 -2.84
C LEU A 250 -22.93 5.30 -2.88
N LYS A 251 -22.27 5.31 -1.71
CA LYS A 251 -20.82 5.53 -1.62
C LYS A 251 -20.05 4.47 -2.40
N TRP A 252 -20.36 3.19 -2.21
CA TRP A 252 -19.72 2.10 -2.95
C TRP A 252 -19.94 2.21 -4.47
N LYS A 253 -21.14 2.60 -4.93
CA LYS A 253 -21.43 2.84 -6.36
C LYS A 253 -20.59 3.98 -6.92
N TYR A 254 -20.50 5.09 -6.19
CA TYR A 254 -19.68 6.25 -6.56
C TYR A 254 -18.20 5.86 -6.69
N GLU A 255 -17.63 5.23 -5.65
CA GLU A 255 -16.23 4.79 -5.65
C GLU A 255 -15.94 3.67 -6.66
N SER A 256 -16.93 2.83 -7.00
CA SER A 256 -16.75 1.75 -7.98
C SER A 256 -16.79 2.23 -9.44
N ASN A 257 -17.28 3.45 -9.68
CA ASN A 257 -17.47 4.07 -10.99
C ASN A 257 -16.50 5.24 -11.19
N TYR A 258 -15.20 4.99 -11.00
CA TYR A 258 -14.06 5.93 -11.13
C TYR A 258 -13.91 6.68 -12.48
N SER A 259 -14.90 6.64 -13.37
CA SER A 259 -14.93 7.40 -14.63
C SER A 259 -15.45 8.84 -14.48
N PHE A 260 -15.84 9.28 -13.28
CA PHE A 260 -16.35 10.64 -13.04
C PHE A 260 -15.33 11.51 -12.27
N TYR A 261 -14.14 11.70 -12.83
CA TYR A 261 -13.40 12.93 -12.55
C TYR A 261 -13.87 13.96 -13.57
N PRO A 262 -14.54 15.06 -13.18
CA PRO A 262 -14.68 16.18 -14.10
C PRO A 262 -13.26 16.63 -14.45
N VAL A 263 -12.87 16.42 -15.70
CA VAL A 263 -11.71 17.10 -16.28
C VAL A 263 -12.01 18.59 -16.14
N VAL A 264 -11.34 19.24 -15.20
CA VAL A 264 -11.42 20.68 -15.03
C VAL A 264 -10.63 21.29 -16.19
N ASP A 265 -11.25 21.35 -17.37
CA ASP A 265 -10.81 22.25 -18.41
C ASP A 265 -11.16 23.68 -17.95
N ARG A 266 -10.13 24.47 -17.65
CA ARG A 266 -10.28 25.84 -17.11
C ARG A 266 -10.89 26.83 -18.10
N ALA A 267 -11.25 26.40 -19.33
CA ALA A 267 -11.65 27.30 -20.41
C ALA A 267 -13.07 27.11 -20.96
N ALA A 268 -13.87 26.12 -20.53
CA ALA A 268 -15.21 25.89 -21.06
C ALA A 268 -16.32 25.94 -19.99
N PRO A 269 -17.36 26.79 -20.14
CA PRO A 269 -18.54 26.73 -19.29
C PRO A 269 -19.42 25.57 -19.74
N TYR A 270 -19.13 24.35 -19.28
CA TYR A 270 -20.04 23.22 -19.42
C TYR A 270 -21.07 23.24 -18.29
N VAL A 271 -22.35 23.16 -18.65
CA VAL A 271 -23.43 22.83 -17.72
C VAL A 271 -23.12 21.43 -17.19
N LEU A 272 -22.69 21.35 -15.92
CA LEU A 272 -22.50 20.08 -15.23
C LEU A 272 -23.82 19.33 -15.26
N ALA A 273 -23.88 18.17 -15.90
CA ALA A 273 -24.88 17.18 -15.52
C ALA A 273 -24.74 16.99 -14.01
N GLU A 274 -25.84 17.15 -13.27
CA GLU A 274 -25.84 16.98 -11.82
C GLU A 274 -25.22 15.63 -11.47
N ASP A 275 -24.31 15.62 -10.49
CA ASP A 275 -23.64 14.40 -10.06
C ASP A 275 -24.69 13.39 -9.58
N PRO A 276 -24.78 12.19 -10.19
CA PRO A 276 -25.73 11.17 -9.78
C PRO A 276 -25.66 10.85 -8.28
N TYR A 277 -24.46 10.86 -7.69
CA TYR A 277 -24.29 10.63 -6.26
C TYR A 277 -24.85 11.81 -5.44
N MET A 278 -24.64 13.06 -5.88
CA MET A 278 -25.25 14.23 -5.23
C MET A 278 -26.78 14.21 -5.34
N ILE A 279 -27.33 13.82 -6.49
CA ILE A 279 -28.78 13.66 -6.69
C ILE A 279 -29.33 12.63 -5.70
N ASP A 280 -28.69 11.46 -5.63
CA ASP A 280 -29.13 10.38 -4.74
C ASP A 280 -29.01 10.76 -3.26
N LEU A 281 -27.95 11.49 -2.86
CA LEU A 281 -27.81 12.03 -1.51
C LEU A 281 -28.91 13.06 -1.18
N ASN A 282 -29.21 13.97 -2.11
CA ASN A 282 -30.29 14.96 -1.93
C ASN A 282 -31.65 14.29 -1.78
N LYS A 283 -31.91 13.26 -2.60
CA LYS A 283 -33.15 12.48 -2.52
C LYS A 283 -33.26 11.74 -1.20
N LEU A 284 -32.21 11.01 -0.79
CA LEU A 284 -32.19 10.29 0.48
C LEU A 284 -32.39 11.24 1.67
N ALA A 285 -31.76 12.42 1.62
CA ALA A 285 -31.93 13.44 2.66
C ALA A 285 -33.35 14.01 2.71
N ALA A 286 -33.99 14.21 1.55
CA ALA A 286 -35.36 14.72 1.46
C ALA A 286 -36.40 13.70 1.94
N ASP A 287 -36.25 12.44 1.51
CA ASP A 287 -37.17 11.34 1.82
C ASP A 287 -37.18 11.00 3.32
N TYR A 288 -36.03 11.14 4.01
CA TYR A 288 -35.84 10.74 5.41
C TYR A 288 -35.46 11.89 6.36
N LYS A 289 -35.82 13.14 6.01
CA LYS A 289 -35.46 14.36 6.77
C LYS A 289 -35.94 14.41 8.22
N THR A 290 -36.87 13.54 8.61
CA THR A 290 -37.42 13.49 9.97
C THR A 290 -36.60 12.60 10.91
N LEU A 291 -35.66 11.82 10.38
CA LEU A 291 -34.81 10.93 11.15
C LEU A 291 -33.47 11.61 11.45
N ASP A 292 -33.03 11.58 12.72
CA ASP A 292 -31.75 12.18 13.12
C ASP A 292 -30.54 11.58 12.37
N ILE A 293 -30.65 10.31 11.95
CA ILE A 293 -29.64 9.61 11.14
C ILE A 293 -29.36 10.30 9.80
N CYS A 294 -30.28 11.13 9.30
CA CYS A 294 -30.10 11.93 8.09
C CYS A 294 -28.90 12.91 8.21
N ALA A 295 -28.44 13.22 9.42
CA ALA A 295 -27.18 13.92 9.65
C ALA A 295 -25.96 13.23 8.98
N GLU A 296 -25.93 11.90 8.87
CA GLU A 296 -24.87 11.17 8.16
C GLU A 296 -24.92 11.39 6.64
N VAL A 297 -26.13 11.52 6.08
CA VAL A 297 -26.33 11.82 4.65
C VAL A 297 -25.84 13.24 4.35
N LEU A 298 -26.17 14.21 5.22
CA LEU A 298 -25.69 15.59 5.08
C LEU A 298 -24.18 15.69 5.31
N LEU A 299 -23.59 14.88 6.19
CA LEU A 299 -22.14 14.78 6.36
C LEU A 299 -21.47 14.25 5.07
N ALA A 300 -22.01 13.20 4.47
CA ALA A 300 -21.50 12.68 3.19
C ALA A 300 -21.61 13.72 2.07
N LYS A 301 -22.74 14.44 2.00
CA LYS A 301 -22.95 15.56 1.07
C LYS A 301 -21.92 16.67 1.29
N ALA A 302 -21.70 17.12 2.52
CA ALA A 302 -20.73 18.16 2.84
C ALA A 302 -19.29 17.77 2.43
N ASN A 303 -18.90 16.51 2.68
CA ASN A 303 -17.59 16.00 2.23
C ASN A 303 -17.45 16.00 0.70
N LEU A 304 -18.48 15.53 -0.02
CA LEU A 304 -18.47 15.53 -1.49
C LEU A 304 -18.35 16.95 -2.06
N ILE A 305 -19.04 17.93 -1.48
CA ILE A 305 -18.94 19.35 -1.86
C ILE A 305 -17.51 19.88 -1.59
N LEU A 306 -16.89 19.46 -0.49
CA LEU A 306 -15.52 19.87 -0.15
C LEU A 306 -14.48 19.26 -1.10
N GLU A 307 -14.62 17.98 -1.46
CA GLU A 307 -13.78 17.32 -2.48
C GLU A 307 -13.82 18.06 -3.83
N ARG A 308 -14.96 18.68 -4.15
CA ARG A 308 -15.18 19.51 -5.34
C ARG A 308 -14.67 20.95 -5.20
N GLN A 309 -13.90 21.24 -4.16
CA GLN A 309 -13.33 22.56 -3.87
C GLN A 309 -14.40 23.64 -3.66
N GLN A 310 -15.56 23.31 -3.07
CA GLN A 310 -16.63 24.27 -2.76
C GLN A 310 -16.85 24.47 -1.24
N PRO A 311 -15.83 24.93 -0.48
CA PRO A 311 -15.89 24.95 0.99
C PRO A 311 -17.01 25.83 1.57
N LEU A 312 -17.39 26.93 0.92
CA LEU A 312 -18.55 27.74 1.37
C LEU A 312 -19.87 26.95 1.35
N ALA A 313 -20.15 26.21 0.28
CA ALA A 313 -21.35 25.39 0.19
C ALA A 313 -21.31 24.19 1.15
N ALA A 314 -20.12 23.62 1.37
CA ALA A 314 -19.92 22.57 2.37
C ALA A 314 -20.17 23.11 3.80
N LEU A 315 -19.70 24.32 4.11
CA LEU A 315 -19.94 25.01 5.38
C LEU A 315 -21.44 25.23 5.61
N GLN A 316 -22.15 25.75 4.61
CA GLN A 316 -23.61 25.94 4.68
C GLN A 316 -24.34 24.63 4.94
N THR A 317 -23.92 23.54 4.27
CA THR A 317 -24.47 22.20 4.49
C THR A 317 -24.21 21.71 5.91
N CYS A 318 -23.03 21.97 6.46
CA CYS A 318 -22.70 21.62 7.85
C CYS A 318 -23.58 22.40 8.85
N GLU A 319 -23.73 23.70 8.65
CA GLU A 319 -24.54 24.57 9.52
C GLU A 319 -26.02 24.21 9.47
N GLU A 320 -26.54 23.89 8.28
CA GLU A 320 -27.89 23.37 8.11
C GLU A 320 -28.07 22.05 8.87
N ALA A 321 -27.17 21.09 8.69
CA ALA A 321 -27.25 19.79 9.36
C ALA A 321 -27.18 19.91 10.89
N ILE A 322 -26.29 20.76 11.42
CA ILE A 322 -26.16 21.03 12.86
C ILE A 322 -27.45 21.66 13.41
N ARG A 323 -28.11 22.52 12.63
CA ARG A 323 -29.38 23.14 13.03
C ARG A 323 -30.54 22.16 13.00
N LEU A 324 -30.60 21.28 11.99
CA LEU A 324 -31.69 20.31 11.83
C LEU A 324 -31.60 19.15 12.82
N TYR A 325 -30.39 18.68 13.14
CA TYR A 325 -30.16 17.49 13.96
C TYR A 325 -29.19 17.76 15.14
N PRO A 326 -29.49 18.73 16.02
CA PRO A 326 -28.56 19.18 17.06
C PRO A 326 -28.21 18.09 18.09
N ASP A 327 -29.14 17.16 18.34
CA ASP A 327 -29.04 16.10 19.33
C ASP A 327 -28.51 14.77 18.75
N TYR A 328 -28.21 14.72 17.45
CA TYR A 328 -27.69 13.52 16.82
C TYR A 328 -26.35 13.09 17.46
N ARG A 329 -26.24 11.82 17.85
CA ARG A 329 -25.10 11.33 18.65
C ARG A 329 -23.72 11.59 18.03
N ARG A 330 -23.62 11.61 16.69
CA ARG A 330 -22.36 11.89 15.94
C ARG A 330 -22.31 13.30 15.35
N ILE A 331 -23.13 14.24 15.82
CA ILE A 331 -23.17 15.62 15.31
C ILE A 331 -21.81 16.33 15.37
N ASN A 332 -20.93 15.89 16.27
CA ASN A 332 -19.56 16.40 16.38
C ASN A 332 -18.74 16.17 15.09
N ALA A 333 -19.07 15.18 14.24
CA ALA A 333 -18.41 15.01 12.95
C ALA A 333 -18.66 16.22 12.03
N LEU A 334 -19.90 16.73 11.98
CA LEU A 334 -20.28 17.93 11.22
C LEU A 334 -19.69 19.20 11.86
N LYS A 335 -19.70 19.30 13.20
CA LYS A 335 -19.05 20.43 13.90
C LYS A 335 -17.55 20.48 13.61
N ASN A 336 -16.87 19.34 13.64
CA ASN A 336 -15.45 19.24 13.32
C ASN A 336 -15.16 19.64 11.87
N LEU A 337 -15.98 19.17 10.90
CA LEU A 337 -15.84 19.56 9.49
C LEU A 337 -16.05 21.07 9.28
N ARG A 338 -17.05 21.66 9.94
CA ARG A 338 -17.25 23.11 9.98
C ARG A 338 -16.03 23.85 10.51
N GLU A 339 -15.48 23.41 11.65
CA GLU A 339 -14.27 24.00 12.23
C GLU A 339 -13.04 23.83 11.31
N GLU A 340 -12.92 22.72 10.60
CA GLU A 340 -11.84 22.51 9.61
C GLU A 340 -11.93 23.47 8.42
N ILE A 341 -13.14 23.73 7.92
CA ILE A 341 -13.37 24.69 6.83
C ILE A 341 -12.97 26.10 7.30
N LEU A 342 -13.41 26.49 8.50
CA LEU A 342 -13.15 27.80 9.11
C LEU A 342 -11.72 27.97 9.63
N ALA A 343 -10.99 26.88 9.85
CA ALA A 343 -9.66 26.94 10.40
C ALA A 343 -8.72 27.78 9.53
N PRO A 344 -7.89 28.66 10.13
CA PRO A 344 -6.81 29.32 9.41
C PRO A 344 -5.88 28.28 8.81
N PHE A 345 -5.30 28.55 7.66
CA PHE A 345 -4.30 27.69 7.05
C PHE A 345 -3.24 28.56 6.40
N LEU A 346 -1.98 28.24 6.69
CA LEU A 346 -0.83 28.87 6.09
C LEU A 346 0.19 27.77 5.80
N SER A 347 0.54 27.63 4.53
CA SER A 347 1.66 26.83 4.07
C SER A 347 2.62 27.74 3.36
N VAL A 348 3.90 27.64 3.70
CA VAL A 348 4.96 28.46 3.09
C VAL A 348 6.01 27.54 2.52
N SER A 349 6.48 27.83 1.31
CA SER A 349 7.58 27.17 0.63
C SER A 349 8.58 28.21 0.14
N THR A 350 9.87 27.95 0.36
CA THR A 350 10.98 28.84 0.00
C THR A 350 12.23 28.01 -0.26
N VAL A 351 13.23 28.61 -0.90
CA VAL A 351 14.53 28.00 -1.19
C VAL A 351 15.32 27.79 0.11
N LYS A 352 16.13 26.72 0.15
CA LYS A 352 17.04 26.42 1.28
C LYS A 352 18.37 27.18 1.21
N THR A 353 18.71 27.68 0.03
CA THR A 353 19.95 28.43 -0.21
C THR A 353 19.63 29.69 -1.00
N ALA A 354 20.22 30.80 -0.59
CA ALA A 354 20.13 32.08 -1.27
C ALA A 354 21.50 32.76 -1.39
N PHE A 355 21.58 33.75 -2.25
CA PHE A 355 22.76 34.62 -2.36
C PHE A 355 22.57 35.87 -1.49
N PRO A 356 23.66 36.50 -1.04
CA PRO A 356 23.55 37.77 -0.31
C PRO A 356 22.76 38.79 -1.10
N GLU A 357 21.81 39.46 -0.42
CA GLU A 357 20.91 40.47 -0.99
C GLU A 357 19.96 39.95 -2.08
N GLN A 358 19.87 38.64 -2.32
CA GLN A 358 18.95 38.05 -3.29
C GLN A 358 17.49 38.21 -2.82
N GLU A 359 16.61 38.57 -3.74
CA GLU A 359 15.16 38.45 -3.51
C GLU A 359 14.73 36.97 -3.61
N MET A 360 14.50 36.36 -2.46
CA MET A 360 14.00 35.00 -2.35
C MET A 360 12.49 34.98 -2.58
N LYS A 361 12.01 34.06 -3.42
CA LYS A 361 10.58 33.83 -3.60
C LYS A 361 10.02 33.01 -2.44
N ILE A 362 9.00 33.56 -1.79
CA ILE A 362 8.21 32.93 -0.74
C ILE A 362 6.86 32.54 -1.34
N LYS A 363 6.69 31.26 -1.65
CA LYS A 363 5.40 30.73 -2.14
C LYS A 363 4.52 30.43 -0.94
N VAL A 364 3.33 30.99 -0.92
CA VAL A 364 2.40 30.90 0.20
C VAL A 364 1.07 30.36 -0.31
N SER A 365 0.53 29.36 0.37
CA SER A 365 -0.85 28.92 0.23
C SER A 365 -1.59 29.23 1.52
N HIS A 366 -2.71 29.95 1.45
CA HIS A 366 -3.39 30.49 2.64
C HIS A 366 -4.92 30.48 2.54
N LYS A 367 -5.59 30.40 3.70
CA LYS A 367 -7.03 30.70 3.87
C LYS A 367 -7.34 31.11 5.31
N ASN A 368 -8.37 31.93 5.52
CA ASN A 368 -8.89 32.32 6.84
C ASN A 368 -7.88 32.99 7.79
N LEU A 369 -6.93 33.75 7.26
CA LEU A 369 -6.04 34.63 8.02
C LEU A 369 -5.84 35.96 7.27
N ASP A 370 -5.43 37.00 7.99
CA ASP A 370 -5.24 38.35 7.43
C ASP A 370 -3.80 38.62 6.98
N GLY A 371 -2.84 37.88 7.53
CA GLY A 371 -1.43 38.05 7.23
C GLY A 371 -0.52 37.11 8.01
N PHE A 372 0.77 37.24 7.76
CA PHE A 372 1.81 36.55 8.50
C PHE A 372 3.09 37.40 8.55
N THR A 373 3.92 37.13 9.55
CA THR A 373 5.19 37.82 9.76
C THR A 373 6.34 36.83 9.62
N ILE A 374 7.32 37.16 8.79
CA ILE A 374 8.60 36.45 8.73
C ILE A 374 9.59 37.15 9.64
N ARG A 375 10.20 36.40 10.56
CA ARG A 375 11.30 36.86 11.42
C ARG A 375 12.55 36.03 11.15
N ILE A 376 13.68 36.69 10.94
CA ILE A 376 14.97 36.04 10.68
C ILE A 376 15.83 36.09 11.93
N TYR A 377 16.44 34.94 12.24
CA TYR A 377 17.36 34.78 13.34
C TYR A 377 18.68 34.19 12.85
N ARG A 378 19.79 34.65 13.45
CA ARG A 378 21.13 34.07 13.31
C ARG A 378 21.64 33.75 14.70
N GLU A 379 22.01 32.50 14.97
CA GLU A 379 22.48 32.07 16.30
C GLU A 379 21.53 32.49 17.44
N LYS A 380 20.21 32.38 17.21
CA LYS A 380 19.12 32.82 18.11
C LYS A 380 19.01 34.34 18.33
N LYS A 381 19.87 35.16 17.71
CA LYS A 381 19.74 36.63 17.70
C LYS A 381 18.83 37.06 16.56
N PHE A 382 17.94 38.00 16.85
CA PHE A 382 17.06 38.62 15.86
C PHE A 382 17.88 39.42 14.83
N VAL A 383 17.53 39.30 13.55
CA VAL A 383 18.21 39.98 12.43
C VAL A 383 17.27 40.98 11.76
N SER A 384 16.11 40.52 11.31
CA SER A 384 15.12 41.35 10.62
C SER A 384 13.73 40.72 10.70
N GLU A 385 12.70 41.51 10.41
CA GLU A 385 11.35 41.02 10.20
C GLU A 385 10.66 41.72 9.04
N GLN A 386 9.71 41.03 8.44
CA GLN A 386 8.85 41.57 7.40
C GLN A 386 7.44 40.99 7.53
N HIS A 387 6.46 41.88 7.52
CA HIS A 387 5.05 41.52 7.57
C HIS A 387 4.44 41.46 6.16
N TYR A 388 3.55 40.50 5.93
CA TYR A 388 2.82 40.31 4.67
C TYR A 388 1.33 40.15 4.96
N SER A 389 0.52 41.04 4.38
CA SER A 389 -0.92 40.90 4.36
C SER A 389 -1.34 39.96 3.23
N VAL A 390 -2.37 39.14 3.48
CA VAL A 390 -2.96 38.25 2.49
C VAL A 390 -4.45 38.56 2.33
N ILE A 391 -4.99 38.27 1.14
CA ILE A 391 -6.42 38.42 0.90
C ILE A 391 -7.13 37.24 1.56
N ARG A 392 -8.12 37.52 2.42
CA ARG A 392 -8.99 36.49 2.96
C ARG A 392 -10.13 36.18 1.98
N PRO A 393 -10.16 35.01 1.34
CA PRO A 393 -11.21 34.71 0.36
C PRO A 393 -12.54 34.45 1.08
N GLU A 394 -13.62 35.09 0.62
CA GLU A 394 -14.97 34.89 1.20
C GLU A 394 -15.50 33.47 0.98
N ASN A 395 -15.01 32.78 -0.06
CA ASN A 395 -15.43 31.44 -0.41
C ASN A 395 -14.69 30.34 0.36
N TYR A 396 -13.80 30.68 1.29
CA TYR A 396 -13.01 29.76 2.12
C TYR A 396 -12.05 28.84 1.34
N GLN A 397 -11.83 29.08 0.04
CA GLN A 397 -10.84 28.34 -0.74
C GLN A 397 -9.42 28.82 -0.40
N SER A 398 -8.45 27.92 -0.46
CA SER A 398 -7.04 28.30 -0.37
C SER A 398 -6.62 29.09 -1.61
N GLN A 399 -5.87 30.17 -1.40
CA GLN A 399 -5.24 30.92 -2.47
C GLN A 399 -3.73 30.79 -2.41
N ASP A 400 -3.12 30.65 -3.58
CA ASP A 400 -1.68 30.67 -3.74
C ASP A 400 -1.21 32.08 -4.10
N THR A 401 -0.19 32.56 -3.40
CA THR A 401 0.41 33.88 -3.60
C THR A 401 1.92 33.77 -3.49
N THR A 402 2.66 34.59 -4.24
CA THR A 402 4.11 34.65 -4.15
C THR A 402 4.54 36.01 -3.64
N PHE A 403 5.31 36.01 -2.55
CA PHE A 403 5.96 37.19 -2.00
C PHE A 403 7.46 37.13 -2.21
N THR A 404 8.15 38.23 -1.99
CA THR A 404 9.62 38.31 -2.00
C THR A 404 10.14 38.69 -0.62
N PHE A 405 11.27 38.09 -0.25
CA PHE A 405 12.00 38.40 0.98
C PHE A 405 13.49 38.57 0.62
N LYS A 406 14.11 39.65 1.08
CA LYS A 406 15.51 39.94 0.77
C LYS A 406 16.44 39.14 1.70
N ALA A 407 17.28 38.28 1.12
CA ALA A 407 18.24 37.51 1.88
C ALA A 407 19.25 38.43 2.59
N PRO A 408 19.61 38.15 3.86
CA PRO A 408 20.64 38.88 4.58
C PRO A 408 22.04 38.58 4.01
N GLY A 409 23.10 39.07 4.65
CA GLY A 409 24.48 38.71 4.30
C GLY A 409 24.79 37.22 4.55
N VAL A 410 25.98 36.79 4.15
CA VAL A 410 26.48 35.41 4.29
C VAL A 410 26.28 34.87 5.72
N GLY A 411 25.74 33.66 5.83
CA GLY A 411 25.39 33.06 7.12
C GLY A 411 24.40 31.90 7.06
N LYS A 412 24.24 31.19 8.18
CA LYS A 412 23.14 30.25 8.41
C LYS A 412 22.04 30.93 9.24
N TYR A 413 20.80 30.83 8.77
CA TYR A 413 19.67 31.55 9.36
C TYR A 413 18.49 30.61 9.64
N VAL A 414 17.69 31.01 10.62
CA VAL A 414 16.37 30.42 10.91
C VAL A 414 15.30 31.46 10.57
N MET A 415 14.40 31.08 9.68
CA MET A 415 13.20 31.81 9.32
C MET A 415 12.03 31.31 10.19
N ARG A 416 11.51 32.17 11.07
CA ARG A 416 10.28 31.92 11.83
C ARG A 416 9.11 32.63 11.15
N ILE A 417 8.10 31.87 10.79
CA ILE A 417 6.89 32.39 10.14
C ILE A 417 5.76 32.31 11.17
N VAL A 418 5.27 33.49 11.55
CA VAL A 418 4.23 33.68 12.57
C VAL A 418 2.95 34.12 11.87
N PRO A 419 1.92 33.28 11.78
CA PRO A 419 0.64 33.69 11.23
C PRO A 419 -0.07 34.68 12.18
N ASP A 420 -0.89 35.58 11.64
CA ASP A 420 -1.66 36.58 12.43
C ASP A 420 -2.86 35.96 13.17
N VAL A 421 -2.72 34.71 13.62
CA VAL A 421 -3.72 33.99 14.39
C VAL A 421 -3.05 33.34 15.60
N ARG A 422 -3.55 33.64 16.80
CA ARG A 422 -2.95 33.23 18.08
C ARG A 422 -2.83 31.71 18.28
N ALA A 423 -3.59 30.91 17.53
CA ALA A 423 -3.77 29.49 17.78
C ALA A 423 -2.88 28.54 16.92
N LYS A 424 -2.03 29.07 16.02
CA LYS A 424 -1.17 28.22 15.17
C LYS A 424 0.30 28.23 15.58
N LYS A 425 0.91 27.05 15.50
CA LYS A 425 2.33 26.84 15.71
C LYS A 425 3.13 27.62 14.66
N GLU A 426 4.16 28.32 15.11
CA GLU A 426 5.13 28.97 14.24
C GLU A 426 5.77 27.94 13.30
N ILE A 427 5.97 28.32 12.03
CA ILE A 427 6.67 27.48 11.06
C ILE A 427 8.13 27.92 11.09
N GLU A 428 9.05 27.01 11.40
CA GLU A 428 10.48 27.26 11.35
C GLU A 428 11.11 26.62 10.10
N LYS A 429 11.97 27.38 9.42
CA LYS A 429 12.76 26.89 8.29
C LYS A 429 14.20 27.35 8.41
N GLU A 430 15.15 26.45 8.20
CA GLU A 430 16.56 26.81 8.07
C GLU A 430 16.89 27.11 6.61
N PHE A 431 17.75 28.11 6.40
CA PHE A 431 18.33 28.39 5.10
C PHE A 431 19.74 28.97 5.24
N ASN A 432 20.55 28.76 4.21
CA ASN A 432 21.91 29.26 4.13
C ASN A 432 22.02 30.39 3.10
N VAL A 433 22.81 31.39 3.42
CA VAL A 433 23.22 32.43 2.49
C VAL A 433 24.71 32.26 2.21
N THR A 434 25.05 32.02 0.95
CA THR A 434 26.42 31.76 0.50
C THR A 434 26.63 32.26 -0.93
N HIS A 435 27.86 32.61 -1.27
CA HIS A 435 28.29 32.87 -2.63
C HIS A 435 28.56 31.59 -3.41
N PHE A 436 28.73 30.42 -2.77
CA PHE A 436 29.19 29.23 -3.48
C PHE A 436 28.13 28.54 -4.33
N TYR A 437 28.50 28.24 -5.58
CA TYR A 437 27.91 27.19 -6.40
C TYR A 437 29.02 26.26 -6.87
N VAL A 438 28.84 24.95 -6.69
CA VAL A 438 29.91 23.97 -6.99
C VAL A 438 29.47 22.98 -8.04
N LEU A 439 30.31 22.79 -9.04
CA LEU A 439 30.21 21.75 -10.05
C LEU A 439 31.24 20.66 -9.77
N THR A 440 30.90 19.43 -10.15
CA THR A 440 31.79 18.28 -10.03
C THR A 440 31.81 17.51 -11.33
N SER A 441 32.98 16.98 -11.71
CA SER A 441 33.15 16.16 -12.90
C SER A 441 34.21 15.10 -12.69
N GLU A 442 33.96 13.91 -13.21
CA GLU A 442 35.00 12.89 -13.36
C GLU A 442 35.93 13.26 -14.53
N LEU A 443 37.23 13.02 -14.35
CA LEU A 443 38.27 13.21 -15.36
C LEU A 443 38.98 11.88 -15.65
N PRO A 444 39.62 11.73 -16.83
CA PRO A 444 40.41 10.54 -17.14
C PRO A 444 41.51 10.26 -16.10
N LYS A 445 42.00 9.00 -16.06
CA LYS A 445 43.07 8.54 -15.17
C LYS A 445 42.71 8.67 -13.68
N GLU A 446 41.47 8.31 -13.33
CA GLU A 446 40.96 8.34 -11.95
C GLU A 446 41.11 9.71 -11.28
N GLN A 447 40.97 10.79 -12.04
CA GLN A 447 40.97 12.14 -11.51
C GLN A 447 39.55 12.66 -11.34
N TYR A 448 39.38 13.61 -10.44
CA TYR A 448 38.12 14.28 -10.18
C TYR A 448 38.35 15.78 -10.12
N GLU A 449 37.44 16.53 -10.73
CA GLU A 449 37.45 17.98 -10.77
C GLU A 449 36.29 18.53 -9.95
N VAL A 450 36.59 19.54 -9.14
CA VAL A 450 35.62 20.39 -8.47
C VAL A 450 35.83 21.82 -8.94
N ILE A 451 34.76 22.48 -9.38
CA ILE A 451 34.78 23.89 -9.80
C ILE A 451 33.91 24.69 -8.83
N THR A 452 34.51 25.66 -8.14
CA THR A 452 33.80 26.59 -7.25
C THR A 452 33.54 27.91 -7.97
N LEU A 453 32.28 28.32 -8.01
CA LEU A 453 31.80 29.51 -8.72
C LEU A 453 31.05 30.42 -7.75
N ASP A 454 31.07 31.72 -8.01
CA ASP A 454 30.12 32.66 -7.42
C ASP A 454 28.76 32.40 -8.07
N ALA A 455 27.81 32.03 -7.24
CA ALA A 455 26.53 31.51 -7.66
C ALA A 455 25.61 32.57 -8.29
N ARG A 456 25.91 33.86 -8.09
CA ARG A 456 25.18 34.98 -8.69
C ARG A 456 25.74 35.33 -10.07
N THR A 457 27.07 35.38 -10.20
CA THR A 457 27.75 35.88 -11.41
C THR A 457 28.28 34.77 -12.32
N GLY A 458 28.46 33.56 -11.80
CA GLY A 458 29.12 32.44 -12.48
C GLY A 458 30.64 32.57 -12.54
N HIS A 459 31.25 33.61 -11.96
CA HIS A 459 32.69 33.78 -11.98
C HIS A 459 33.40 32.77 -11.05
N PRO A 460 34.59 32.28 -11.42
CA PRO A 460 35.34 31.37 -10.57
C PRO A 460 35.73 31.98 -9.21
N ILE A 461 35.64 31.17 -8.15
CA ILE A 461 36.15 31.50 -6.82
C ILE A 461 37.51 30.81 -6.65
N SER A 462 38.59 31.56 -6.86
CA SER A 462 39.95 31.08 -6.60
C SER A 462 40.28 31.00 -5.11
N ASN A 463 41.27 30.17 -4.74
CA ASN A 463 41.73 30.00 -3.36
C ASN A 463 40.62 29.61 -2.37
N ALA A 464 39.57 28.91 -2.83
CA ALA A 464 38.56 28.31 -1.98
C ALA A 464 39.06 26.96 -1.46
N GLN A 465 38.72 26.61 -0.22
CA GLN A 465 38.99 25.30 0.37
C GLN A 465 37.81 24.37 0.10
N VAL A 466 38.08 23.27 -0.60
CA VAL A 466 37.13 22.17 -0.86
C VAL A 466 37.47 21.02 0.08
N THR A 467 36.63 20.80 1.08
CA THR A 467 36.78 19.70 2.04
C THR A 467 35.91 18.52 1.60
N LEU A 468 36.52 17.34 1.48
CA LEU A 468 35.85 16.09 1.15
C LEU A 468 35.52 15.30 2.41
N TYR A 469 34.35 14.66 2.42
CA TYR A 469 33.84 13.85 3.52
C TYR A 469 33.40 12.46 3.05
N ASN A 470 33.44 11.49 3.95
CA ASN A 470 32.84 10.17 3.73
C ASN A 470 31.36 10.10 4.13
N ASN A 471 30.73 8.93 3.94
CA ASN A 471 29.33 8.67 4.34
C ASN A 471 29.07 8.77 5.86
N LYS A 472 30.12 8.83 6.68
CA LYS A 472 30.05 8.97 8.14
C LYS A 472 30.34 10.40 8.60
N ASP A 473 30.32 11.36 7.68
CA ASP A 473 30.59 12.78 7.94
C ASP A 473 31.99 13.08 8.49
N VAL A 474 32.95 12.19 8.28
CA VAL A 474 34.36 12.42 8.64
C VAL A 474 35.05 13.17 7.50
N ALA A 475 35.69 14.29 7.81
CA ALA A 475 36.52 15.04 6.88
C ALA A 475 37.78 14.23 6.52
N LEU A 476 38.05 14.08 5.23
CA LEU A 476 39.12 13.23 4.71
C LEU A 476 40.30 14.05 4.18
N GLN A 477 40.01 14.98 3.27
CA GLN A 477 41.04 15.78 2.60
C GLN A 477 40.51 17.15 2.20
N VAL A 478 41.40 18.14 2.17
CA VAL A 478 41.10 19.52 1.76
C VAL A 478 41.96 19.85 0.55
N PHE A 479 41.33 20.42 -0.49
CA PHE A 479 42.00 20.93 -1.68
C PHE A 479 41.76 22.42 -1.83
N THR A 480 42.72 23.15 -2.41
CA THR A 480 42.58 24.58 -2.69
C THR A 480 42.36 24.79 -4.18
N THR A 481 41.39 25.64 -4.55
CA THR A 481 41.11 25.95 -5.95
C THR A 481 42.13 26.90 -6.55
N ASN A 482 42.47 26.70 -7.82
CA ASN A 482 43.37 27.56 -8.59
C ASN A 482 42.67 28.88 -9.05
N GLU A 483 43.34 29.68 -9.88
CA GLU A 483 42.80 30.95 -10.41
C GLU A 483 41.51 30.78 -11.22
N GLU A 484 41.32 29.61 -11.84
CA GLU A 484 40.09 29.24 -12.56
C GLU A 484 39.02 28.64 -11.64
N GLY A 485 39.21 28.67 -10.32
CA GLY A 485 38.27 28.11 -9.33
C GLY A 485 38.21 26.58 -9.34
N LYS A 486 39.21 25.90 -9.91
CA LYS A 486 39.26 24.44 -10.04
C LYS A 486 40.17 23.79 -9.00
N ALA A 487 39.73 22.67 -8.45
CA ALA A 487 40.56 21.73 -7.69
C ALA A 487 40.49 20.36 -8.37
N ILE A 488 41.65 19.86 -8.79
CA ILE A 488 41.78 18.54 -9.43
C ILE A 488 42.56 17.62 -8.50
N PHE A 489 42.03 16.42 -8.26
CA PHE A 489 42.64 15.46 -7.34
C PHE A 489 42.36 14.01 -7.75
N PRO A 490 43.17 13.04 -7.28
CA PRO A 490 42.89 11.62 -7.49
C PRO A 490 41.60 11.20 -6.77
N TRP A 491 40.72 10.48 -7.46
CA TRP A 491 39.49 9.93 -6.91
C TRP A 491 39.79 8.85 -5.86
N LYS A 492 39.03 8.86 -4.77
CA LYS A 492 39.00 7.76 -3.79
C LYS A 492 37.55 7.39 -3.53
N SER A 493 37.26 6.09 -3.47
CA SER A 493 35.90 5.56 -3.29
C SER A 493 35.24 6.03 -1.98
N GLU A 494 36.03 6.39 -0.97
CA GLU A 494 35.58 6.94 0.31
C GLU A 494 35.04 8.38 0.23
N TYR A 495 35.30 9.13 -0.84
CA TYR A 495 34.75 10.48 -1.03
C TYR A 495 33.27 10.40 -1.39
N SER A 496 32.43 10.97 -0.54
CA SER A 496 30.98 10.98 -0.73
C SER A 496 30.38 12.37 -0.77
N TYR A 497 30.90 13.30 0.02
CA TYR A 497 30.37 14.66 0.08
C TYR A 497 31.49 15.70 0.02
N LEU A 498 31.12 16.93 -0.32
CA LEU A 498 32.01 18.07 -0.30
C LEU A 498 31.34 19.33 0.28
N ILE A 499 32.17 20.21 0.82
CA ILE A 499 31.83 21.59 1.20
C ILE A 499 32.94 22.52 0.69
N ALA A 500 32.57 23.61 0.02
CA ALA A 500 33.50 24.68 -0.35
C ALA A 500 33.38 25.86 0.63
N THR A 501 34.52 26.44 0.99
CA THR A 501 34.60 27.57 1.93
C THR A 501 35.66 28.59 1.49
N LYS A 502 35.46 29.88 1.81
CA LYS A 502 36.47 30.94 1.61
C LYS A 502 36.20 32.12 2.53
N GLY A 503 37.20 32.51 3.30
CA GLY A 503 37.07 33.61 4.27
C GLY A 503 35.94 33.33 5.27
N GLU A 504 35.00 34.25 5.40
CA GLU A 504 33.83 34.11 6.28
C GLU A 504 32.69 33.28 5.67
N ASP A 505 32.74 32.95 4.37
CA ASP A 505 31.74 32.13 3.73
C ASP A 505 32.05 30.64 3.90
N THR A 506 31.43 30.06 4.92
CA THR A 506 31.53 28.63 5.25
C THR A 506 30.16 27.94 5.21
N PHE A 507 29.17 28.55 4.52
CA PHE A 507 27.74 28.17 4.65
C PHE A 507 27.20 27.41 3.46
N MET A 508 28.05 26.96 2.55
CA MET A 508 27.65 26.03 1.49
C MET A 508 27.03 24.77 2.10
N GLU A 509 25.85 24.37 1.62
CA GLU A 509 25.27 23.08 2.00
C GLU A 509 26.16 21.93 1.51
N LYS A 510 26.26 20.89 2.34
CA LYS A 510 26.98 19.66 2.01
C LYS A 510 26.37 19.03 0.76
N LYS A 511 27.19 18.81 -0.26
CA LYS A 511 26.76 18.29 -1.57
C LYS A 511 27.37 16.93 -1.83
N ASP A 512 26.57 16.01 -2.40
CA ASP A 512 27.08 14.72 -2.89
C ASP A 512 28.04 14.97 -4.05
N ILE A 513 29.27 14.45 -3.94
CA ILE A 513 30.31 14.64 -4.94
C ILE A 513 29.96 13.93 -6.27
N ARG A 514 29.20 12.83 -6.22
CA ARG A 514 28.89 11.94 -7.36
C ARG A 514 27.67 12.37 -8.18
N ASN A 515 26.93 13.39 -7.75
CA ASN A 515 25.68 13.83 -8.42
C ASN A 515 25.89 14.60 -9.74
N GLY A 516 27.14 14.85 -10.15
CA GLY A 516 27.47 15.40 -11.48
C GLY A 516 27.46 14.30 -12.54
N PHE A 517 26.29 13.94 -13.08
CA PHE A 517 26.21 13.02 -14.22
C PHE A 517 26.67 13.71 -15.51
N PHE A 518 27.99 13.79 -15.73
CA PHE A 518 28.53 13.86 -17.07
C PHE A 518 28.84 12.42 -17.50
N ARG A 519 28.10 11.87 -18.49
CA ARG A 519 28.55 10.68 -19.20
C ARG A 519 29.84 11.06 -19.90
N SER A 520 30.99 10.76 -19.30
CA SER A 520 32.28 10.93 -19.94
C SER A 520 32.24 10.19 -21.28
N PRO A 521 32.42 10.88 -22.44
CA PRO A 521 32.56 10.21 -23.72
C PRO A 521 33.86 9.39 -23.80
N VAL A 522 34.72 9.50 -22.78
CA VAL A 522 36.08 8.98 -22.76
C VAL A 522 36.13 7.63 -22.03
N MET A 523 35.35 6.66 -22.49
CA MET A 523 35.80 5.27 -22.39
C MET A 523 36.70 5.02 -23.59
N ASN A 524 37.98 5.40 -23.45
CA ASN A 524 39.03 5.08 -24.42
C ASN A 524 39.47 3.61 -24.34
N ASP A 525 38.92 2.89 -23.38
CA ASP A 525 39.17 1.49 -23.14
C ASP A 525 38.43 0.64 -24.16
N THR A 526 39.17 -0.31 -24.72
CA THR A 526 38.61 -1.33 -25.59
C THR A 526 37.63 -2.17 -24.79
N MET A 527 36.34 -2.06 -25.10
CA MET A 527 35.31 -2.92 -24.51
C MET A 527 35.14 -4.17 -25.34
N GLU A 528 35.47 -5.30 -24.73
CA GLU A 528 35.11 -6.61 -25.24
C GLU A 528 33.64 -6.90 -25.01
N LYS A 529 32.98 -7.43 -26.05
CA LYS A 529 31.57 -7.81 -26.00
C LYS A 529 31.37 -9.11 -26.77
N VAL A 530 30.43 -9.91 -26.30
CA VAL A 530 29.89 -11.06 -27.05
C VAL A 530 28.41 -10.84 -27.29
N ILE A 531 27.99 -10.83 -28.55
CA ILE A 531 26.58 -10.91 -28.91
C ILE A 531 26.23 -12.40 -29.03
N LEU A 532 25.23 -12.83 -28.27
CA LEU A 532 24.65 -14.17 -28.37
C LEU A 532 23.35 -14.11 -29.15
N LEU A 533 23.23 -14.96 -30.17
CA LEU A 533 22.05 -15.12 -31.01
C LEU A 533 21.54 -16.55 -30.89
N THR A 534 20.23 -16.71 -30.92
CA THR A 534 19.56 -18.00 -30.97
C THR A 534 18.72 -18.12 -32.24
N ASP A 535 18.44 -19.33 -32.70
CA ASP A 535 17.62 -19.54 -33.90
C ASP A 535 16.16 -19.10 -33.69
N ARG A 536 15.69 -19.07 -32.43
CA ARG A 536 14.35 -18.66 -32.01
C ARG A 536 14.41 -17.99 -30.64
N SER A 537 13.38 -17.21 -30.31
CA SER A 537 13.18 -16.67 -28.95
C SER A 537 12.30 -17.56 -28.07
N LEU A 538 11.65 -18.59 -28.63
CA LEU A 538 10.70 -19.47 -27.93
C LEU A 538 10.98 -20.96 -28.24
N TYR A 539 11.07 -21.76 -27.18
CA TYR A 539 11.34 -23.20 -27.22
C TYR A 539 10.36 -23.97 -26.32
N ARG A 540 10.32 -25.29 -26.48
CA ARG A 540 9.63 -26.23 -25.58
C ARG A 540 10.66 -27.03 -24.76
N PRO A 541 10.27 -27.57 -23.59
CA PRO A 541 11.07 -28.56 -22.89
C PRO A 541 11.54 -29.69 -23.82
N GLY A 542 12.78 -30.14 -23.67
CA GLY A 542 13.41 -31.16 -24.55
C GLY A 542 13.97 -30.64 -25.88
N GLN A 543 13.67 -29.41 -26.30
CA GLN A 543 14.21 -28.88 -27.55
C GLN A 543 15.68 -28.47 -27.43
N THR A 544 16.40 -28.56 -28.55
CA THR A 544 17.77 -28.07 -28.66
C THR A 544 17.77 -26.60 -29.05
N VAL A 545 18.39 -25.77 -28.22
CA VAL A 545 18.67 -24.35 -28.45
C VAL A 545 19.99 -24.24 -29.20
N TYR A 546 19.96 -23.70 -30.41
CA TYR A 546 21.18 -23.42 -31.17
C TYR A 546 21.65 -22.00 -30.89
N VAL A 547 22.93 -21.84 -30.58
CA VAL A 547 23.52 -20.57 -30.14
C VAL A 547 24.67 -20.19 -31.05
N LYS A 548 24.67 -18.94 -31.53
CA LYS A 548 25.81 -18.31 -32.21
C LYS A 548 26.33 -17.15 -31.37
N GLY A 549 27.60 -17.18 -31.00
CA GLY A 549 28.29 -16.07 -30.37
C GLY A 549 29.12 -15.30 -31.38
N ILE A 550 29.13 -13.97 -31.27
CA ILE A 550 30.01 -13.08 -32.05
C ILE A 550 30.73 -12.18 -31.06
N ALA A 551 32.03 -12.39 -30.94
CA ALA A 551 32.93 -11.66 -30.07
C ALA A 551 33.64 -10.54 -30.83
N TYR A 552 33.59 -9.34 -30.29
CA TYR A 552 34.30 -8.19 -30.82
C TYR A 552 34.81 -7.29 -29.70
N ALA A 553 35.86 -6.56 -30.01
CA ALA A 553 36.38 -5.48 -29.21
C ALA A 553 35.96 -4.16 -29.88
N SER A 554 35.39 -3.26 -29.10
CA SER A 554 34.92 -1.95 -29.59
C SER A 554 35.67 -0.81 -28.91
N LYS A 555 36.05 0.19 -29.70
CA LYS A 555 36.66 1.44 -29.26
C LYS A 555 36.14 2.57 -30.15
N LEU A 556 35.57 3.61 -29.55
CA LEU A 556 35.05 4.85 -30.16
C LEU A 556 34.95 4.84 -31.70
N GLY A 557 33.78 4.44 -32.21
CA GLY A 557 33.47 4.44 -33.65
C GLY A 557 34.05 3.28 -34.47
N THR A 558 34.84 2.39 -33.85
CA THR A 558 35.44 1.22 -34.51
C THR A 558 35.22 -0.06 -33.70
N ALA A 559 35.09 -1.18 -34.41
CA ALA A 559 35.00 -2.51 -33.82
C ALA A 559 35.83 -3.50 -34.65
N TYR A 560 36.53 -4.41 -33.97
CA TYR A 560 37.26 -5.50 -34.60
C TYR A 560 36.88 -6.83 -33.95
N VAL A 561 36.84 -7.87 -34.77
CA VAL A 561 36.49 -9.22 -34.32
C VAL A 561 37.60 -9.80 -33.44
N LEU A 562 37.24 -10.62 -32.47
CA LEU A 562 38.18 -11.30 -31.59
C LEU A 562 38.31 -12.77 -31.99
N SER A 563 39.29 -13.10 -32.81
CA SER A 563 39.58 -14.47 -33.27
C SER A 563 40.42 -15.28 -32.28
N ASP A 564 40.28 -16.62 -32.33
CA ASP A 564 40.96 -17.61 -31.47
C ASP A 564 40.86 -17.33 -29.95
N LYS A 565 39.78 -16.68 -29.53
CA LYS A 565 39.53 -16.35 -28.13
C LYS A 565 38.52 -17.30 -27.52
N GLU A 566 38.82 -17.76 -26.31
CA GLU A 566 37.98 -18.68 -25.57
C GLU A 566 36.88 -17.95 -24.78
N TYR A 567 35.64 -18.45 -24.90
CA TYR A 567 34.50 -18.02 -24.12
C TYR A 567 33.78 -19.23 -23.54
N THR A 568 33.30 -19.07 -22.31
CA THR A 568 32.41 -20.04 -21.67
C THR A 568 30.99 -19.52 -21.73
N VAL A 569 30.10 -20.30 -22.36
CA VAL A 569 28.67 -20.05 -22.43
C VAL A 569 27.97 -20.95 -21.41
N SER A 570 27.18 -20.36 -20.53
CA SER A 570 26.31 -21.06 -19.59
C SER A 570 24.85 -20.82 -19.94
N LEU A 571 24.03 -21.87 -19.86
CA LEU A 571 22.58 -21.79 -19.91
C LEU A 571 22.05 -21.88 -18.48
N GLN A 572 21.24 -20.91 -18.06
CA GLN A 572 20.59 -20.87 -16.76
C GLN A 572 19.07 -20.90 -16.90
N ASP A 573 18.39 -21.57 -15.99
CA ASP A 573 16.93 -21.58 -15.93
C ASP A 573 16.36 -20.31 -15.27
N ASN A 574 15.03 -20.23 -15.17
CA ASN A 574 14.30 -19.11 -14.57
C ASN A 574 14.63 -18.88 -13.07
N ASN A 575 15.23 -19.87 -12.40
CA ASN A 575 15.68 -19.78 -11.01
C ASN A 575 17.20 -19.49 -10.90
N ASN A 576 17.86 -19.16 -12.01
CA ASN A 576 19.31 -18.92 -12.11
C ASN A 576 20.17 -20.18 -11.87
N GLN A 577 19.60 -21.37 -12.02
CA GLN A 577 20.35 -22.62 -11.91
C GLN A 577 21.01 -22.97 -13.24
N GLU A 578 22.29 -23.32 -13.22
CA GLU A 578 23.03 -23.72 -14.43
C GLU A 578 22.50 -25.06 -14.95
N VAL A 579 21.96 -25.04 -16.16
CA VAL A 579 21.38 -26.19 -16.88
C VAL A 579 22.39 -26.80 -17.84
N GLY A 580 23.38 -26.02 -18.26
CA GLY A 580 24.46 -26.51 -19.11
C GLY A 580 25.55 -25.47 -19.31
N LYS A 581 26.75 -25.95 -19.61
CA LYS A 581 27.94 -25.12 -19.83
C LYS A 581 28.82 -25.66 -20.95
N ARG A 582 29.36 -24.77 -21.78
CA ARG A 582 30.27 -25.10 -22.88
C ARG A 582 31.36 -24.05 -23.01
N THR A 583 32.58 -24.49 -23.21
CA THR A 583 33.73 -23.63 -23.47
C THR A 583 34.15 -23.79 -24.93
N LEU A 584 34.28 -22.67 -25.64
CA LEU A 584 34.41 -22.62 -27.10
C LEU A 584 35.43 -21.56 -27.48
N ARG A 585 36.14 -21.77 -28.59
CA ARG A 585 37.01 -20.76 -29.20
C ARG A 585 36.36 -20.13 -30.42
N THR A 586 36.58 -18.83 -30.60
CA THR A 586 36.12 -18.09 -31.78
C THR A 586 36.93 -18.43 -33.03
N ASN A 587 36.29 -18.46 -34.18
CA ASN A 587 36.94 -18.58 -35.48
C ASN A 587 37.56 -17.25 -35.96
N GLU A 588 38.10 -17.23 -37.18
CA GLU A 588 38.72 -16.05 -37.79
C GLU A 588 37.80 -14.82 -37.90
N PHE A 589 36.48 -15.02 -37.88
CA PHE A 589 35.46 -13.97 -37.88
C PHE A 589 34.99 -13.57 -36.48
N GLY A 590 35.68 -14.03 -35.43
CA GLY A 590 35.33 -13.79 -34.03
C GLY A 590 34.04 -14.49 -33.58
N SER A 591 33.60 -15.53 -34.28
CA SER A 591 32.34 -16.22 -33.97
C SER A 591 32.53 -17.65 -33.46
N PHE A 592 31.63 -18.13 -32.62
CA PHE A 592 31.52 -19.53 -32.20
C PHE A 592 30.09 -20.01 -32.32
N THR A 593 29.88 -21.32 -32.37
CA THR A 593 28.55 -21.93 -32.33
C THR A 593 28.50 -23.05 -31.30
N THR A 594 27.35 -23.23 -30.67
CA THR A 594 27.09 -24.35 -29.76
C THR A 594 25.61 -24.66 -29.68
N SER A 595 25.26 -25.67 -28.90
CA SER A 595 23.86 -25.98 -28.63
C SER A 595 23.68 -26.55 -27.23
N PHE A 596 22.48 -26.35 -26.69
CA PHE A 596 22.04 -26.88 -25.41
C PHE A 596 20.71 -27.58 -25.59
N THR A 597 20.58 -28.82 -25.12
CA THR A 597 19.30 -29.51 -25.07
C THR A 597 18.61 -29.15 -23.75
N LEU A 598 17.42 -28.55 -23.84
CA LEU A 598 16.60 -28.23 -22.66
C LEU A 598 16.16 -29.50 -21.96
N PRO A 599 16.10 -29.54 -20.61
CA PRO A 599 15.55 -30.68 -19.89
C PRO A 599 14.10 -30.95 -20.30
N LEU A 600 13.72 -32.23 -20.35
CA LEU A 600 12.33 -32.64 -20.62
C LEU A 600 11.38 -32.22 -19.50
N ALA A 601 11.89 -32.18 -18.26
CA ALA A 601 11.18 -31.64 -17.09
C ALA A 601 11.91 -30.38 -16.61
N CYS A 602 11.42 -29.21 -17.01
CA CYS A 602 11.89 -27.91 -16.53
C CYS A 602 10.70 -26.96 -16.33
N LEU A 603 10.87 -25.96 -15.46
CA LEU A 603 9.86 -24.93 -15.26
C LEU A 603 9.79 -24.03 -16.50
N ASN A 604 8.58 -23.67 -16.91
CA ASN A 604 8.40 -22.65 -17.94
C ASN A 604 8.88 -21.28 -17.45
N GLY A 605 9.34 -20.45 -18.39
CA GLY A 605 9.79 -19.10 -18.11
C GLY A 605 11.02 -18.68 -18.92
N ASP A 606 11.70 -17.66 -18.43
CA ASP A 606 12.83 -17.05 -19.13
C ASP A 606 14.15 -17.75 -18.74
N PHE A 607 14.79 -18.36 -19.73
CA PHE A 607 16.12 -18.96 -19.61
C PHE A 607 17.16 -17.98 -20.14
N ARG A 608 18.36 -18.01 -19.56
CA ARG A 608 19.44 -17.07 -19.89
C ARG A 608 20.67 -17.78 -20.40
N LEU A 609 21.22 -17.30 -21.51
CA LEU A 609 22.52 -17.68 -22.03
C LEU A 609 23.53 -16.58 -21.68
N ILE A 610 24.58 -16.94 -20.95
CA ILE A 610 25.50 -15.98 -20.34
C ILE A 610 26.95 -16.34 -20.70
N THR A 611 27.71 -15.33 -21.09
CA THR A 611 29.18 -15.31 -21.16
C THR A 611 29.72 -14.24 -20.20
N PRO A 612 31.04 -14.18 -19.92
CA PRO A 612 31.61 -13.13 -19.06
C PRO A 612 31.34 -11.68 -19.51
N VAL A 613 31.01 -11.47 -20.79
CA VAL A 613 30.93 -10.14 -21.43
C VAL A 613 29.74 -10.01 -22.38
N GLY A 614 28.69 -10.80 -22.15
CA GLY A 614 27.50 -10.81 -23.00
C GLY A 614 26.44 -11.81 -22.55
N GLU A 615 25.17 -11.46 -22.74
CA GLU A 615 24.02 -12.29 -22.38
C GLU A 615 22.90 -12.20 -23.42
N THR A 616 22.03 -13.20 -23.45
CA THR A 616 20.74 -13.19 -24.14
C THR A 616 19.73 -14.08 -23.41
N SER A 617 18.45 -13.93 -23.73
CA SER A 617 17.37 -14.70 -23.11
C SER A 617 16.52 -15.42 -24.15
N ILE A 618 16.04 -16.60 -23.77
CA ILE A 618 15.03 -17.37 -24.51
C ILE A 618 13.87 -17.68 -23.58
N ARG A 619 12.68 -17.88 -24.15
CA ARG A 619 11.51 -18.32 -23.41
C ARG A 619 11.26 -19.81 -23.63
N VAL A 620 10.99 -20.55 -22.56
CA VAL A 620 10.67 -21.98 -22.60
C VAL A 620 9.23 -22.16 -22.13
N GLU A 621 8.37 -22.65 -23.02
CA GLU A 621 6.93 -22.80 -22.77
C GLU A 621 6.36 -24.06 -23.42
N GLU A 622 5.26 -24.55 -22.88
CA GLU A 622 4.42 -25.56 -23.54
C GLU A 622 3.41 -24.86 -24.46
N TYR A 623 3.66 -24.85 -25.77
CA TYR A 623 2.77 -24.23 -26.75
C TYR A 623 2.52 -25.16 -27.93
N THR A 624 1.33 -25.15 -28.54
CA THR A 624 1.08 -25.78 -29.85
C THR A 624 1.33 -24.77 -30.97
N ARG A 625 1.78 -25.22 -32.15
CA ARG A 625 1.92 -24.31 -33.29
C ARG A 625 0.51 -23.94 -33.78
N PRO A 626 0.17 -22.65 -33.96
CA PRO A 626 -1.07 -22.28 -34.61
C PRO A 626 -1.14 -22.91 -35.99
N THR A 627 -2.31 -23.44 -36.36
CA THR A 627 -2.61 -23.98 -37.70
C THR A 627 -3.49 -23.03 -38.52
N PHE A 628 -3.66 -21.80 -38.05
CA PHE A 628 -4.48 -20.76 -38.66
C PHE A 628 -3.75 -19.42 -38.54
N ASP A 629 -4.03 -18.52 -39.48
CA ASP A 629 -3.59 -17.13 -39.44
C ASP A 629 -4.75 -16.25 -38.99
N ILE A 630 -4.47 -15.27 -38.13
CA ILE A 630 -5.39 -14.17 -37.82
C ILE A 630 -4.79 -12.91 -38.44
N THR A 631 -5.47 -12.37 -39.43
CA THR A 631 -5.17 -11.06 -39.99
C THR A 631 -6.20 -10.06 -39.48
N PHE A 632 -5.72 -8.93 -38.98
CA PHE A 632 -6.56 -7.76 -38.72
C PHE A 632 -6.41 -6.82 -39.91
N GLU A 633 -7.53 -6.34 -40.46
CA GLU A 633 -7.48 -5.29 -41.46
C GLU A 633 -6.81 -4.05 -40.87
N LYS A 634 -5.89 -3.46 -41.64
CA LYS A 634 -5.18 -2.27 -41.22
C LYS A 634 -6.19 -1.13 -41.10
N GLN A 635 -6.24 -0.48 -39.95
CA GLN A 635 -7.12 0.65 -39.73
C GLN A 635 -6.64 1.82 -40.62
N GLU A 636 -7.45 2.20 -41.62
CA GLU A 636 -7.08 3.24 -42.61
C GLU A 636 -7.35 4.68 -42.16
N GLY A 637 -7.76 4.90 -40.90
CA GLY A 637 -8.06 6.24 -40.38
C GLY A 637 -7.87 6.37 -38.87
N ASP A 638 -7.68 7.61 -38.41
CA ASP A 638 -7.61 7.98 -37.00
C ASP A 638 -8.94 7.79 -36.28
N TYR A 639 -8.89 7.38 -35.02
CA TYR A 639 -10.06 7.14 -34.18
C TYR A 639 -10.72 8.47 -33.80
N HIS A 640 -11.87 8.79 -34.38
CA HIS A 640 -12.75 9.84 -33.86
C HIS A 640 -13.83 9.20 -32.97
N TRP A 641 -13.86 9.61 -31.70
CA TRP A 641 -14.96 9.29 -30.80
C TRP A 641 -16.21 10.04 -31.26
N GLU A 642 -17.09 9.36 -31.99
CA GLU A 642 -18.47 9.81 -32.13
C GLU A 642 -19.34 9.08 -31.11
N THR A 643 -19.77 9.83 -30.10
CA THR A 643 -20.87 9.46 -29.21
C THR A 643 -22.12 9.23 -30.05
N LYS A 644 -22.43 7.97 -30.39
CA LYS A 644 -23.77 7.62 -30.84
C LYS A 644 -24.73 7.85 -29.67
N GLN A 645 -25.52 8.91 -29.75
CA GLN A 645 -26.74 9.04 -28.97
C GLN A 645 -27.61 7.80 -29.26
N ARG A 646 -27.87 7.02 -28.21
CA ARG A 646 -28.94 6.03 -28.18
C ARG A 646 -30.07 6.58 -27.36
#